data_AF-A0A8S0ZNI9-F1
#
_entry.id   AF-A0A8S0ZNI9-F1
#
_cell.length_a   1.000
_cell.length_b   1.000
_cell.length_c   1.000
_cell.angle_alpha   90.00
_cell.angle_beta   90.00
_cell.angle_gamma   90.00
#
_symmetry.space_group_name_H-M   'P 1'
#
loop_
_entity.id
_entity.type
_entity.pdbx_description
1 polymer ?
#
loop_
_entity_poly.entity_id
_entity_poly.type
_entity_poly.pdbx_seq_one_letter_code
_entity_poly.pdbx_strand_id
1 'polypeptide(L)'
;MTIVNETLRDSNVYKRKTKKCLRNTFSIKTLHKRLPIVKWLPKYKAEYIIQDIIAGITVGLTAIPQGIAYAVIAGLSPEYGLYASLTSGIVYVLFGSCYNVTVGPTAILAAMISKYVTDYSPDFAILTAFLSGVFILLLGILNLGFLVEFISLPVISGFTNAAALQIAAAQLKSFFGLQGPSGNDFGESLYNFVVNIKTARLWEPILATSTIIMLMLLKKMGEGCKRTDGFIKQARWFMSLSRNAVVMIVGMILAYSFKAIYDAEPLIIIGDIGSGLPKFGFPPLSTTVDNETLNFIEMVRILGIQSVVIPFVAILETVAIAKAFAEGGRIDATQELIAIGLCNIIGSCGRSMPITGSFTRTALNHISGVKTPAGGVTKVLLLVVALTYLTSTFYFIPKASLAGLIITAMFSMMDYKIFISLWNNSIKELLLLLVTMIICLFMGLEYGIITGFLAEALLLLYSVARPTVGVEILKSNKGDLMVVNLCENISYCAIEYVRRKVMKVTLQDSNVPIIFNGGITVALTAIPQGIAYAVLAGLPPEYGLYASLTSGIVYVIFGSCYNVTVGPTAILASMTARYVADYSADFAILAAFLAGVVILLLGILNLGFLVEFISVPVISGFTNAAALQIAASQLKPFFGLDGSSGNYFAESIYYFFFNIKTVKLWEPILATCTIIMLTLLKRLGEDCNRADGFIRQARWFISLSRNAVVVIMGMVIAYALKFIYNSEPLILIGDIGKGLPEFTWPPFSTTAGNQTLNFIEMVGILGAQAVVIPFVAILETVAIAKAFAEGGRIDATQELIAVGLCNIVGSFGQSMPITGSFARTALNHISGVKTPAGGVTKVLLLVVALTYLTSTFYYIPKSSLAALIITTLFHMTDFKFFTSLWKASKKELLVLITTMVMCLFFGLEYGIITGIVSDALLLLYDVARPFIEVQIINCDKGNFIIVNLNENIAYCAVEHVCKTVIKAASKTGSAMTVVLNGGSLKKLDFTAASNLMSTVKDLDRTNPLVLLNFNRALKKLCVNIDLVSESKFIYTSSLQELIN
;
A
#
# COMPACT_ATOMS: atom_id res chain seq x y z
N MET A 1 -41.77 -11.48 28.09
CA MET A 1 -40.65 -12.04 28.90
C MET A 1 -39.59 -12.78 28.08
N THR A 2 -39.85 -13.14 26.82
CA THR A 2 -38.90 -13.89 25.95
C THR A 2 -37.74 -13.06 25.40
N ILE A 3 -37.89 -11.73 25.27
CA ILE A 3 -36.87 -10.82 24.70
C ILE A 3 -35.73 -10.48 25.71
N VAL A 4 -36.00 -10.59 27.02
CA VAL A 4 -35.01 -10.32 28.07
C VAL A 4 -34.08 -11.52 28.31
N ASN A 5 -34.54 -12.74 28.02
CA ASN A 5 -33.73 -13.95 28.20
C ASN A 5 -32.71 -14.16 27.07
N GLU A 6 -32.97 -13.72 25.83
CA GLU A 6 -31.99 -13.80 24.74
C GLU A 6 -30.83 -12.80 24.93
N THR A 7 -31.14 -11.58 25.36
CA THR A 7 -30.12 -10.55 25.66
C THR A 7 -29.22 -10.94 26.85
N LEU A 8 -29.76 -11.59 27.87
CA LEU A 8 -28.97 -12.15 28.98
C LEU A 8 -28.12 -13.36 28.56
N ARG A 9 -28.58 -14.17 27.60
CA ARG A 9 -27.82 -15.30 27.05
C ARG A 9 -26.63 -14.82 26.21
N ASP A 10 -26.82 -13.77 25.40
CA ASP A 10 -25.77 -13.19 24.57
C ASP A 10 -24.70 -12.43 25.37
N SER A 11 -25.10 -11.72 26.45
CA SER A 11 -24.14 -11.05 27.34
C SER A 11 -23.21 -12.05 28.07
N ASN A 12 -23.73 -13.21 28.44
CA ASN A 12 -22.97 -14.28 29.08
C ASN A 12 -22.07 -15.04 28.09
N VAL A 13 -22.48 -15.15 26.82
CA VAL A 13 -21.63 -15.68 25.74
C VAL A 13 -20.48 -14.72 25.44
N TYR A 14 -20.72 -13.41 25.42
CA TYR A 14 -19.68 -12.39 25.25
C TYR A 14 -18.72 -12.33 26.44
N LYS A 15 -19.21 -12.35 27.69
CA LYS A 15 -18.37 -12.47 28.89
C LYS A 15 -17.56 -13.75 28.93
N ARG A 16 -18.12 -14.88 28.47
CA ARG A 16 -17.39 -16.16 28.35
C ARG A 16 -16.36 -16.12 27.22
N LYS A 17 -16.65 -15.53 26.05
CA LYS A 17 -15.68 -15.36 24.96
C LYS A 17 -14.56 -14.40 25.33
N THR A 18 -14.86 -13.28 26.00
CA THR A 18 -13.84 -12.34 26.50
C THR A 18 -13.02 -12.95 27.63
N LYS A 19 -13.62 -13.64 28.62
CA LYS A 19 -12.85 -14.41 29.62
C LYS A 19 -12.02 -15.53 28.99
N LYS A 20 -12.52 -16.23 27.98
CA LYS A 20 -11.79 -17.27 27.25
C LYS A 20 -10.67 -16.67 26.38
N CYS A 21 -10.87 -15.48 25.82
CA CYS A 21 -9.84 -14.71 25.13
C CYS A 21 -8.75 -14.27 26.12
N LEU A 22 -9.11 -13.56 27.21
CA LEU A 22 -8.20 -13.15 28.29
C LEU A 22 -7.42 -14.33 28.91
N ARG A 23 -8.10 -15.46 29.16
CA ARG A 23 -7.47 -16.69 29.68
C ARG A 23 -6.58 -17.39 28.64
N ASN A 24 -6.83 -17.21 27.35
CA ASN A 24 -5.93 -17.66 26.28
C ASN A 24 -4.75 -16.68 26.06
N THR A 25 -4.93 -15.38 26.31
CA THR A 25 -3.86 -14.37 26.26
C THR A 25 -2.79 -14.65 27.32
N PHE A 26 -3.18 -15.08 28.53
CA PHE A 26 -2.30 -15.47 29.63
C PHE A 26 -2.13 -17.00 29.78
N SER A 27 -2.17 -17.75 28.67
CA SER A 27 -1.90 -19.20 28.71
C SER A 27 -0.39 -19.49 28.69
N ILE A 28 0.05 -20.56 29.37
CA ILE A 28 1.42 -21.11 29.30
C ILE A 28 1.87 -21.34 27.84
N LYS A 29 0.94 -21.69 26.94
CA LYS A 29 1.22 -21.83 25.50
C LYS A 29 1.58 -20.51 24.83
N THR A 30 0.95 -19.40 25.26
CA THR A 30 1.23 -18.05 24.75
C THR A 30 2.56 -17.54 25.31
N LEU A 31 2.87 -17.85 26.57
CA LEU A 31 4.17 -17.56 27.19
C LEU A 31 5.31 -18.28 26.44
N HIS A 32 5.19 -19.59 26.18
CA HIS A 32 6.16 -20.34 25.39
C HIS A 32 6.31 -19.85 23.94
N LYS A 33 5.26 -19.23 23.38
CA LYS A 33 5.30 -18.68 22.03
C LYS A 33 5.98 -17.31 21.98
N ARG A 34 5.74 -16.44 22.97
CA ARG A 34 6.23 -15.05 22.99
C ARG A 34 7.60 -14.88 23.68
N LEU A 35 8.01 -15.83 24.52
CA LEU A 35 9.33 -15.90 25.17
C LEU A 35 10.04 -17.21 24.80
N PRO A 36 10.73 -17.28 23.64
CA PRO A 36 11.40 -18.48 23.18
C PRO A 36 12.46 -19.04 24.14
N ILE A 37 13.05 -18.20 25.01
CA ILE A 37 14.01 -18.66 26.03
C ILE A 37 13.47 -19.77 26.93
N VAL A 38 12.19 -19.72 27.28
CA VAL A 38 11.55 -20.74 28.12
C VAL A 38 11.45 -22.09 27.41
N LYS A 39 11.57 -22.13 26.07
CA LYS A 39 11.51 -23.36 25.26
C LYS A 39 12.88 -24.01 25.08
N TRP A 40 13.94 -23.24 24.86
CA TRP A 40 15.26 -23.77 24.54
C TRP A 40 16.15 -23.95 25.78
N LEU A 41 16.09 -23.05 26.76
CA LEU A 41 16.95 -23.10 27.94
C LEU A 41 16.81 -24.41 28.75
N PRO A 42 15.59 -24.96 28.97
CA PRO A 42 15.45 -26.25 29.67
C PRO A 42 15.94 -27.46 28.87
N LYS A 43 16.10 -27.33 27.54
CA LYS A 43 16.57 -28.40 26.64
C LYS A 43 18.07 -28.28 26.33
N TYR A 44 18.77 -27.39 27.02
CA TYR A 44 20.17 -27.10 26.76
C TYR A 44 21.06 -28.27 27.20
N LYS A 45 21.91 -28.75 26.30
CA LYS A 45 22.86 -29.84 26.58
C LYS A 45 24.27 -29.27 26.76
N ALA A 46 25.06 -29.87 27.65
CA ALA A 46 26.44 -29.45 27.92
C ALA A 46 27.34 -29.48 26.65
N GLU A 47 27.06 -30.39 25.71
CA GLU A 47 27.75 -30.48 24.42
C GLU A 47 27.63 -29.20 23.56
N TYR A 48 26.56 -28.41 23.74
CA TYR A 48 26.32 -27.20 22.97
C TYR A 48 27.18 -26.02 23.43
N ILE A 49 27.70 -26.06 24.66
CA ILE A 49 28.49 -24.97 25.25
C ILE A 49 29.69 -24.62 24.38
N ILE A 50 30.45 -25.63 23.93
CA ILE A 50 31.66 -25.40 23.14
C ILE A 50 31.30 -24.77 21.79
N GLN A 51 30.22 -25.23 21.15
CA GLN A 51 29.79 -24.73 19.84
C GLN A 51 29.27 -23.29 19.94
N ASP A 52 28.46 -23.00 20.97
CA ASP A 52 27.92 -21.67 21.20
C ASP A 52 29.00 -20.66 21.65
N ILE A 53 30.00 -21.08 22.42
CA ILE A 53 31.16 -20.23 22.77
C ILE A 53 31.99 -19.89 21.52
N ILE A 54 32.35 -20.89 20.71
CA ILE A 54 33.13 -20.66 19.48
C ILE A 54 32.37 -19.72 18.54
N ALA A 55 31.08 -19.98 18.32
CA ALA A 55 30.23 -19.14 17.49
C ALA A 55 30.09 -17.71 18.04
N GLY A 56 29.94 -17.55 19.36
CA GLY A 56 29.86 -16.23 19.98
C GLY A 56 31.17 -15.43 19.91
N ILE A 57 32.32 -16.09 20.07
CA ILE A 57 33.64 -15.46 19.89
C ILE A 57 33.83 -15.02 18.44
N THR A 58 33.51 -15.88 17.47
CA THR A 58 33.74 -15.59 16.04
C THR A 58 32.83 -14.48 15.53
N VAL A 59 31.56 -14.50 15.94
CA VAL A 59 30.59 -13.44 15.64
C VAL A 59 30.99 -12.15 16.36
N GLY A 60 31.41 -12.21 17.64
CA GLY A 60 31.83 -11.04 18.41
C GLY A 60 33.06 -10.35 17.82
N LEU A 61 34.08 -11.12 17.46
CA LEU A 61 35.29 -10.65 16.77
C LEU A 61 34.98 -9.98 15.43
N THR A 62 33.92 -10.40 14.75
CA THR A 62 33.44 -9.75 13.52
C THR A 62 32.56 -8.53 13.81
N ALA A 63 31.74 -8.59 14.86
CA ALA A 63 30.79 -7.53 15.21
C ALA A 63 31.48 -6.25 15.69
N ILE A 64 32.64 -6.35 16.36
CA ILE A 64 33.40 -5.19 16.83
C ILE A 64 33.83 -4.26 15.68
N PRO A 65 34.66 -4.69 14.71
CA PRO A 65 35.11 -3.79 13.65
C PRO A 65 33.96 -3.37 12.72
N GLN A 66 32.99 -4.26 12.46
CA GLN A 66 31.82 -3.90 11.67
C GLN A 66 30.92 -2.86 12.37
N GLY A 67 30.71 -2.99 13.67
CA GLY A 67 29.91 -2.04 14.45
C GLY A 67 30.53 -0.65 14.43
N ILE A 68 31.83 -0.57 14.66
CA ILE A 68 32.64 0.65 14.52
C ILE A 68 32.47 1.25 13.12
N ALA A 69 32.63 0.43 12.07
CA ALA A 69 32.52 0.90 10.70
C ALA A 69 31.13 1.46 10.37
N TYR A 70 30.07 0.80 10.82
CA TYR A 70 28.69 1.23 10.54
C TYR A 70 28.28 2.48 11.31
N ALA A 71 28.79 2.67 12.54
CA ALA A 71 28.62 3.94 13.24
C ALA A 71 29.27 5.10 12.48
N VAL A 72 30.48 4.89 11.95
CA VAL A 72 31.19 5.89 11.12
C VAL A 72 30.42 6.19 9.83
N ILE A 73 29.80 5.20 9.18
CA ILE A 73 28.92 5.42 8.01
C ILE A 73 27.71 6.28 8.38
N ALA A 74 27.13 6.04 9.56
CA ALA A 74 25.99 6.80 10.07
C ALA A 74 26.35 8.23 10.53
N GLY A 75 27.61 8.65 10.45
CA GLY A 75 28.06 9.94 11.00
C GLY A 75 28.09 9.99 12.54
N LEU A 76 27.98 8.83 13.21
CA LEU A 76 28.00 8.71 14.66
C LEU A 76 29.40 8.41 15.20
N SER A 77 29.62 8.69 16.48
CA SER A 77 30.81 8.21 17.19
C SER A 77 30.87 6.67 17.17
N PRO A 78 32.06 6.05 17.04
CA PRO A 78 32.18 4.60 16.82
C PRO A 78 31.53 3.71 17.89
N GLU A 79 31.48 4.19 19.14
CA GLU A 79 30.87 3.51 20.27
C GLU A 79 29.37 3.19 20.07
N TYR A 80 28.63 4.02 19.32
CA TYR A 80 27.20 3.79 19.06
C TYR A 80 26.94 2.46 18.35
N GLY A 81 27.86 2.02 17.49
CA GLY A 81 27.77 0.73 16.81
C GLY A 81 28.05 -0.46 17.73
N LEU A 82 28.91 -0.27 18.74
CA LEU A 82 29.18 -1.26 19.78
C LEU A 82 28.01 -1.34 20.78
N TYR A 83 27.45 -0.20 21.19
CA TYR A 83 26.23 -0.13 22.01
C TYR A 83 25.05 -0.82 21.34
N ALA A 84 24.88 -0.59 20.04
CA ALA A 84 23.88 -1.26 19.24
C ALA A 84 24.07 -2.79 19.18
N SER A 85 25.31 -3.25 19.03
CA SER A 85 25.63 -4.68 19.00
C SER A 85 25.46 -5.36 20.37
N LEU A 86 25.69 -4.61 21.45
CA LEU A 86 25.60 -5.06 22.84
C LEU A 86 24.14 -5.23 23.27
N THR A 87 23.36 -4.15 23.19
CA THR A 87 21.95 -4.12 23.63
C THR A 87 21.09 -5.11 22.84
N SER A 88 21.25 -5.15 21.52
CA SER A 88 20.59 -6.12 20.64
C SER A 88 20.91 -7.56 21.00
N GLY A 89 22.17 -7.86 21.33
CA GLY A 89 22.61 -9.20 21.70
C GLY A 89 21.90 -9.71 22.94
N ILE A 90 21.75 -8.87 23.97
CA ILE A 90 21.07 -9.24 25.22
C ILE A 90 19.59 -9.52 24.96
N VAL A 91 18.90 -8.62 24.27
CA VAL A 91 17.45 -8.73 24.04
C VAL A 91 17.13 -9.90 23.10
N TYR A 92 17.92 -10.09 22.05
CA TYR A 92 17.65 -11.15 21.07
C TYR A 92 17.82 -12.56 21.65
N VAL A 93 18.75 -12.77 22.60
CA VAL A 93 18.88 -14.07 23.31
C VAL A 93 17.59 -14.46 24.04
N LEU A 94 16.85 -13.47 24.56
CA LEU A 94 15.61 -13.68 25.32
C LEU A 94 14.39 -13.90 24.41
N PHE A 95 14.27 -13.08 23.37
CA PHE A 95 13.04 -12.98 22.55
C PHE A 95 13.14 -13.59 21.15
N GLY A 96 14.35 -13.79 20.64
CA GLY A 96 14.61 -14.30 19.29
C GLY A 96 14.14 -15.74 19.11
N SER A 97 13.55 -16.03 17.94
CA SER A 97 13.06 -17.38 17.63
C SER A 97 14.05 -18.19 16.80
N CYS A 98 14.89 -17.53 16.00
CA CYS A 98 15.94 -18.17 15.20
C CYS A 98 17.31 -18.05 15.89
N TYR A 99 17.95 -19.18 16.17
CA TYR A 99 19.26 -19.21 16.85
C TYR A 99 20.45 -18.88 15.92
N ASN A 100 20.28 -19.02 14.61
CA ASN A 100 21.31 -18.67 13.64
C ASN A 100 21.43 -17.15 13.46
N VAL A 101 20.31 -16.44 13.53
CA VAL A 101 20.25 -14.99 13.29
C VAL A 101 21.01 -14.24 14.36
N THR A 102 21.81 -13.28 13.92
CA THR A 102 22.56 -12.38 14.79
C THR A 102 22.16 -10.94 14.49
N VAL A 103 21.70 -10.24 15.53
CA VAL A 103 21.22 -8.87 15.43
C VAL A 103 22.33 -7.88 15.78
N GLY A 104 22.33 -6.72 15.13
CA GLY A 104 23.14 -5.56 15.45
C GLY A 104 23.00 -4.47 14.38
N PRO A 105 23.90 -3.47 14.36
CA PRO A 105 23.86 -2.42 13.34
C PRO A 105 24.20 -3.01 11.98
N THR A 106 23.60 -2.47 10.93
CA THR A 106 23.88 -2.81 9.52
C THR A 106 24.23 -1.56 8.71
N ALA A 107 24.96 -1.76 7.62
CA ALA A 107 25.39 -0.68 6.73
C ALA A 107 24.21 0.07 6.08
N ILE A 108 23.12 -0.66 5.78
CA ILE A 108 21.93 -0.10 5.12
C ILE A 108 21.23 0.89 6.06
N LEU A 109 20.89 0.45 7.28
CA LEU A 109 20.25 1.34 8.26
C LEU A 109 21.17 2.51 8.63
N ALA A 110 22.49 2.29 8.71
CA ALA A 110 23.47 3.33 8.94
C ALA A 110 23.46 4.40 7.84
N ALA A 111 23.42 3.99 6.57
CA ALA A 111 23.37 4.90 5.44
C ALA A 111 22.07 5.73 5.44
N MET A 112 20.93 5.11 5.73
CA MET A 112 19.62 5.79 5.76
C MET A 112 19.51 6.87 6.83
N ILE A 113 20.20 6.72 7.96
CA ILE A 113 20.20 7.75 9.03
C ILE A 113 21.32 8.77 8.90
N SER A 114 22.33 8.52 8.05
CA SER A 114 23.57 9.29 7.98
C SER A 114 23.34 10.79 7.76
N LYS A 115 22.41 11.14 6.86
CA LYS A 115 22.02 12.52 6.59
C LYS A 115 21.45 13.22 7.82
N TYR A 116 20.55 12.57 8.56
CA TYR A 116 19.92 13.16 9.75
C TYR A 116 20.90 13.34 10.91
N VAL A 117 21.88 12.45 11.03
CA VAL A 117 22.90 12.56 12.07
C VAL A 117 23.91 13.65 11.72
N THR A 118 24.36 13.69 10.46
CA THR A 118 25.39 14.64 10.00
C THR A 118 24.87 16.07 9.95
N ASP A 119 23.63 16.26 9.50
CA ASP A 119 23.03 17.59 9.34
C ASP A 119 22.42 18.14 10.64
N TYR A 120 22.12 17.28 11.63
CA TYR A 120 21.44 17.69 12.87
C TYR A 120 22.14 17.18 14.13
N SER A 121 21.85 15.95 14.57
CA SER A 121 22.33 15.43 15.86
C SER A 121 22.29 13.90 15.93
N PRO A 122 23.20 13.26 16.70
CA PRO A 122 23.13 11.84 17.04
C PRO A 122 21.79 11.39 17.65
N ASP A 123 21.04 12.30 18.27
CA ASP A 123 19.74 12.02 18.88
C ASP A 123 18.72 11.52 17.85
N PHE A 124 18.82 11.92 16.58
CA PHE A 124 17.98 11.42 15.50
C PHE A 124 18.15 9.91 15.29
N ALA A 125 19.37 9.38 15.43
CA ALA A 125 19.61 7.94 15.31
C ALA A 125 18.93 7.15 16.44
N ILE A 126 19.01 7.66 17.67
CA ILE A 126 18.41 7.04 18.86
C ILE A 126 16.88 7.10 18.78
N LEU A 127 16.33 8.26 18.41
CA LEU A 127 14.90 8.45 18.22
C LEU A 127 14.36 7.55 17.11
N THR A 128 15.09 7.44 16.00
CA THR A 128 14.73 6.56 14.89
C THR A 128 14.72 5.09 15.31
N ALA A 129 15.68 4.66 16.13
CA ALA A 129 15.69 3.32 16.71
C ALA A 129 14.44 3.08 17.57
N PHE A 130 14.07 4.05 18.42
CA PHE A 130 12.86 3.97 19.23
C PHE A 130 11.58 3.89 18.39
N LEU A 131 11.39 4.82 17.45
CA LEU A 131 10.21 4.87 16.57
C LEU A 131 10.09 3.61 15.72
N SER A 132 11.20 3.15 15.15
CA SER A 132 11.27 1.88 14.42
C SER A 132 10.87 0.71 15.31
N GLY A 133 11.41 0.65 16.53
CA GLY A 133 11.06 -0.38 17.50
C GLY A 133 9.58 -0.42 17.87
N VAL A 134 8.98 0.75 18.13
CA VAL A 134 7.53 0.88 18.43
C VAL A 134 6.68 0.43 17.24
N PHE A 135 7.02 0.87 16.03
CA PHE A 135 6.29 0.51 14.82
C PHE A 135 6.34 -1.01 14.55
N ILE A 136 7.54 -1.61 14.60
CA ILE A 136 7.74 -3.04 14.37
C ILE A 136 7.02 -3.86 15.46
N LEU A 137 7.11 -3.43 16.72
CA LEU A 137 6.43 -4.10 17.84
C LEU A 137 4.91 -4.06 17.64
N LEU A 138 4.34 -2.93 17.20
CA LEU A 138 2.91 -2.78 16.92
C LEU A 138 2.47 -3.76 15.83
N LEU A 139 3.21 -3.88 14.72
CA LEU A 139 2.95 -4.87 13.67
C LEU A 139 3.02 -6.31 14.21
N GLY A 140 3.99 -6.60 15.08
CA GLY A 140 4.14 -7.89 15.74
C GLY A 140 2.97 -8.23 16.68
N ILE A 141 2.47 -7.25 17.46
CA ILE A 141 1.34 -7.42 18.37
C ILE A 141 0.04 -7.64 17.59
N LEU A 142 -0.16 -6.91 16.49
CA LEU A 142 -1.31 -7.07 15.59
C LEU A 142 -1.25 -8.37 14.77
N ASN A 143 -0.20 -9.18 14.91
CA ASN A 143 0.07 -10.39 14.13
C ASN A 143 0.12 -10.13 12.61
N LEU A 144 0.60 -8.95 12.20
CA LEU A 144 0.76 -8.55 10.81
C LEU A 144 2.05 -9.12 10.18
N GLY A 145 2.63 -10.19 10.75
CA GLY A 145 3.81 -10.86 10.21
C GLY A 145 3.59 -11.47 8.82
N PHE A 146 2.34 -11.67 8.40
CA PHE A 146 2.00 -12.10 7.04
C PHE A 146 2.30 -11.01 5.99
N LEU A 147 2.37 -9.72 6.37
CA LEU A 147 2.74 -8.63 5.43
C LEU A 147 4.14 -8.84 4.85
N VAL A 148 5.03 -9.48 5.60
CA VAL A 148 6.39 -9.81 5.15
C VAL A 148 6.42 -10.96 4.14
N GLU A 149 5.31 -11.71 4.01
CA GLU A 149 5.16 -12.75 2.99
C GLU A 149 4.87 -12.15 1.59
N PHE A 150 4.50 -10.86 1.49
CA PHE A 150 4.22 -10.15 0.21
C PHE A 150 5.43 -9.48 -0.42
N ILE A 151 6.63 -9.71 0.10
CA ILE A 151 7.84 -9.12 -0.49
C ILE A 151 8.60 -10.23 -1.19
N SER A 152 8.56 -10.17 -2.51
CA SER A 152 9.10 -11.22 -3.37
C SER A 152 10.62 -11.19 -3.43
N LEU A 153 11.22 -12.34 -3.75
CA LEU A 153 12.66 -12.48 -3.85
C LEU A 153 13.29 -11.50 -4.88
N PRO A 154 12.67 -11.20 -6.04
CA PRO A 154 13.18 -10.20 -6.97
C PRO A 154 13.29 -8.80 -6.38
N VAL A 155 12.31 -8.36 -5.59
CA VAL A 155 12.33 -7.03 -4.93
C VAL A 155 13.43 -6.97 -3.88
N ILE A 156 13.56 -8.01 -3.04
CA ILE A 156 14.63 -8.09 -2.03
C ILE A 156 15.99 -8.07 -2.73
N SER A 157 16.18 -8.86 -3.79
CA SER A 157 17.44 -8.94 -4.53
C SER A 157 17.79 -7.62 -5.23
N GLY A 158 16.83 -6.98 -5.90
CA GLY A 158 17.02 -5.68 -6.53
C GLY A 158 17.44 -4.60 -5.53
N PHE A 159 16.77 -4.56 -4.38
CA PHE A 159 17.12 -3.68 -3.26
C PHE A 159 18.51 -3.98 -2.69
N THR A 160 18.83 -5.24 -2.37
CA THR A 160 20.13 -5.60 -1.77
C THR A 160 21.29 -5.33 -2.72
N ASN A 161 21.11 -5.55 -4.02
CA ASN A 161 22.12 -5.25 -5.04
C ASN A 161 22.35 -3.74 -5.17
N ALA A 162 21.29 -2.95 -5.19
CA ALA A 162 21.39 -1.49 -5.21
C ALA A 162 22.05 -0.93 -3.95
N ALA A 163 21.64 -1.41 -2.77
CA ALA A 163 22.23 -1.01 -1.50
C ALA A 163 23.71 -1.40 -1.41
N ALA A 164 24.08 -2.61 -1.86
CA ALA A 164 25.48 -3.04 -1.90
C ALA A 164 26.35 -2.14 -2.79
N LEU A 165 25.84 -1.75 -3.97
CA LEU A 165 26.51 -0.83 -4.88
C LEU A 165 26.61 0.59 -4.31
N GLN A 166 25.54 1.10 -3.69
CA GLN A 166 25.53 2.42 -3.04
C GLN A 166 26.51 2.48 -1.88
N ILE A 167 26.53 1.46 -1.01
CA ILE A 167 27.49 1.38 0.11
C ILE A 167 28.92 1.28 -0.43
N ALA A 168 29.17 0.46 -1.46
CA ALA A 168 30.49 0.35 -2.08
C ALA A 168 30.95 1.69 -2.67
N ALA A 169 30.06 2.45 -3.31
CA ALA A 169 30.36 3.80 -3.81
C ALA A 169 30.68 4.78 -2.67
N ALA A 170 29.89 4.77 -1.59
CA ALA A 170 30.13 5.62 -0.42
C ALA A 170 31.48 5.31 0.27
N GLN A 171 31.95 4.06 0.21
CA GLN A 171 33.26 3.67 0.74
C GLN A 171 34.44 4.14 -0.10
N LEU A 172 34.25 4.58 -1.35
CA LEU A 172 35.36 5.07 -2.18
C LEU A 172 36.10 6.24 -1.55
N LYS A 173 35.39 7.11 -0.81
CA LYS A 173 36.02 8.19 -0.04
C LYS A 173 37.05 7.67 0.96
N SER A 174 36.65 6.73 1.82
CA SER A 174 37.51 6.14 2.86
C SER A 174 38.57 5.21 2.26
N PHE A 175 38.29 4.61 1.10
CA PHE A 175 39.24 3.75 0.39
C PHE A 175 40.43 4.53 -0.18
N PHE A 176 40.18 5.72 -0.74
CA PHE A 176 41.21 6.59 -1.34
C PHE A 176 41.68 7.72 -0.42
N GLY A 177 41.07 7.90 0.76
CA GLY A 177 41.38 8.97 1.70
C GLY A 177 41.02 10.38 1.20
N LEU A 178 39.93 10.51 0.45
CA LEU A 178 39.52 11.77 -0.18
C LEU A 178 38.99 12.79 0.85
N GLN A 179 39.22 14.08 0.57
CA GLN A 179 38.60 15.19 1.30
C GLN A 179 37.21 15.52 0.74
N GLY A 180 36.27 15.96 1.59
CA GLY A 180 34.89 16.29 1.21
C GLY A 180 33.83 15.27 1.67
N PRO A 181 32.53 15.53 1.44
CA PRO A 181 31.45 14.60 1.80
C PRO A 181 31.46 13.35 0.91
N SER A 182 30.96 12.22 1.43
CA SER A 182 30.84 10.97 0.65
C SER A 182 29.69 11.00 -0.37
N GLY A 183 28.78 11.97 -0.30
CA GLY A 183 27.52 12.00 -1.05
C GLY A 183 26.42 11.18 -0.35
N ASN A 184 25.16 11.57 -0.56
CA ASN A 184 23.99 10.88 0.01
C ASN A 184 23.48 9.75 -0.90
N ASP A 185 23.55 9.95 -2.21
CA ASP A 185 23.10 8.98 -3.22
C ASP A 185 24.28 8.38 -3.99
N PHE A 186 24.03 7.27 -4.71
CA PHE A 186 25.06 6.60 -5.52
C PHE A 186 25.66 7.55 -6.58
N GLY A 187 24.79 8.29 -7.28
CA GLY A 187 25.22 9.25 -8.30
C GLY A 187 26.09 10.38 -7.72
N GLU A 188 25.70 10.92 -6.57
CA GLU A 188 26.45 11.96 -5.88
C GLU A 188 27.80 11.44 -5.34
N SER A 189 27.82 10.21 -4.83
CA SER A 189 29.04 9.56 -4.34
C SER A 189 30.07 9.37 -5.46
N LEU A 190 29.63 8.94 -6.64
CA LEU A 190 30.48 8.82 -7.81
C LEU A 190 30.95 10.19 -8.32
N TYR A 191 30.06 11.18 -8.36
CA TYR A 191 30.41 12.55 -8.74
C TYR A 191 31.48 13.13 -7.82
N ASN A 192 31.30 13.04 -6.50
CA ASN A 192 32.23 13.52 -5.49
C ASN A 192 33.57 12.76 -5.53
N PHE A 193 33.55 11.47 -5.84
CA PHE A 193 34.76 10.68 -6.07
C PHE A 193 35.55 11.21 -7.28
N VAL A 194 34.89 11.42 -8.43
CA VAL A 194 35.53 11.89 -9.67
C VAL A 194 36.10 13.30 -9.50
N VAL A 195 35.36 14.19 -8.84
CA VAL A 195 35.81 15.58 -8.61
C VAL A 195 37.00 15.63 -7.66
N ASN A 196 36.97 14.87 -6.56
CA ASN A 196 37.98 14.93 -5.50
C ASN A 196 39.14 13.95 -5.69
N ILE A 197 39.19 13.17 -6.77
CA ILE A 197 40.20 12.12 -7.00
C ILE A 197 41.65 12.60 -6.88
N LYS A 198 41.90 13.88 -7.22
CA LYS A 198 43.23 14.51 -7.13
C LYS A 198 43.73 14.69 -5.69
N THR A 199 42.85 14.61 -4.69
CA THR A 199 43.18 14.72 -3.25
C THR A 199 43.52 13.38 -2.60
N ALA A 200 43.54 12.29 -3.36
CA ALA A 200 43.78 10.94 -2.84
C ALA A 200 45.16 10.79 -2.18
N ARG A 201 45.19 10.12 -1.03
CA ARG A 201 46.43 9.77 -0.32
C ARG A 201 46.89 8.41 -0.80
N LEU A 202 48.17 8.28 -1.18
CA LEU A 202 48.70 7.04 -1.77
C LEU A 202 48.63 5.81 -0.84
N TRP A 203 48.84 6.01 0.46
CA TRP A 203 48.90 4.90 1.43
C TRP A 203 47.53 4.28 1.74
N GLU A 204 46.44 5.01 1.56
CA GLU A 204 45.07 4.55 1.83
C GLU A 204 44.62 3.43 0.88
N PRO A 205 44.64 3.60 -0.47
CA PRO A 205 44.23 2.55 -1.39
C PRO A 205 45.19 1.36 -1.34
N ILE A 206 46.48 1.56 -1.04
CA ILE A 206 47.43 0.45 -0.84
C ILE A 206 46.99 -0.40 0.35
N LEU A 207 46.71 0.23 1.49
CA LEU A 207 46.23 -0.50 2.66
C LEU A 207 44.87 -1.16 2.38
N ALA A 208 43.92 -0.43 1.80
CA ALA A 208 42.59 -0.96 1.51
C ALA A 208 42.63 -2.15 0.54
N THR A 209 43.40 -2.06 -0.56
CA THR A 209 43.59 -3.20 -1.48
C THR A 209 44.29 -4.38 -0.80
N SER A 210 45.33 -4.13 0.01
CA SER A 210 46.02 -5.17 0.78
C SER A 210 45.06 -5.89 1.74
N THR A 211 44.12 -5.16 2.36
CA THR A 211 43.14 -5.74 3.27
C THR A 211 42.15 -6.64 2.55
N ILE A 212 41.69 -6.25 1.35
CA ILE A 212 40.83 -7.10 0.49
C ILE A 212 41.57 -8.39 0.11
N ILE A 213 42.82 -8.27 -0.36
CA ILE A 213 43.65 -9.43 -0.74
C ILE A 213 43.83 -10.37 0.47
N MET A 214 44.16 -9.82 1.64
CA MET A 214 44.33 -10.59 2.87
C MET A 214 43.03 -11.29 3.30
N LEU A 215 41.88 -10.61 3.22
CA LEU A 215 40.57 -11.22 3.49
C LEU A 215 40.27 -12.40 2.56
N MET A 216 40.55 -12.25 1.26
CA MET A 216 40.36 -13.31 0.27
C MET A 216 41.30 -14.50 0.50
N LEU A 217 42.57 -14.25 0.82
CA LEU A 217 43.56 -15.29 1.13
C LEU A 217 43.18 -16.06 2.41
N LEU A 218 42.80 -15.35 3.49
CA LEU A 218 42.36 -15.98 4.74
C LEU A 218 41.07 -16.79 4.55
N LYS A 219 40.15 -16.33 3.69
CA LYS A 219 38.97 -17.12 3.31
C LYS A 219 39.39 -18.42 2.61
N LYS A 220 40.23 -18.34 1.58
CA LYS A 220 40.72 -19.50 0.82
C LYS A 220 41.51 -20.49 1.69
N MET A 221 42.28 -20.00 2.65
CA MET A 221 43.05 -20.82 3.58
C MET A 221 42.19 -21.75 4.45
N GLY A 222 40.94 -21.36 4.73
CA GLY A 222 39.99 -22.15 5.51
C GLY A 222 39.15 -23.14 4.69
N GLU A 223 39.18 -23.06 3.36
CA GLU A 223 38.41 -23.96 2.50
C GLU A 223 38.87 -25.42 2.68
N GLY A 224 37.90 -26.33 2.86
CA GLY A 224 38.15 -27.76 3.07
C GLY A 224 38.64 -28.15 4.47
N CYS A 225 38.84 -27.22 5.40
CA CYS A 225 39.20 -27.52 6.79
C CYS A 225 37.94 -27.65 7.65
N LYS A 226 37.80 -28.76 8.39
CA LYS A 226 36.71 -28.96 9.35
C LYS A 226 37.20 -28.79 10.79
N ARG A 227 36.27 -28.45 11.68
CA ARG A 227 36.52 -28.33 13.13
C ARG A 227 37.14 -29.61 13.74
N THR A 228 36.78 -30.78 13.22
CA THR A 228 37.15 -32.09 13.74
C THR A 228 38.49 -32.61 13.22
N ASP A 229 39.17 -31.83 12.39
CA ASP A 229 40.47 -32.20 11.83
C ASP A 229 41.60 -31.93 12.85
N GLY A 230 42.83 -32.39 12.57
CA GLY A 230 43.99 -32.15 13.43
C GLY A 230 44.30 -30.66 13.68
N PHE A 231 45.06 -30.37 14.73
CA PHE A 231 45.31 -29.01 15.28
C PHE A 231 45.61 -27.93 14.22
N ILE A 232 46.45 -28.23 13.23
CA ILE A 232 46.83 -27.28 12.16
C ILE A 232 45.63 -26.89 11.28
N LYS A 233 44.78 -27.86 10.93
CA LYS A 233 43.57 -27.61 10.14
C LYS A 233 42.51 -26.87 10.96
N GLN A 234 42.40 -27.19 12.25
CA GLN A 234 41.52 -26.47 13.17
C GLN A 234 41.96 -25.00 13.36
N ALA A 235 43.26 -24.73 13.50
CA ALA A 235 43.80 -23.39 13.59
C ALA A 235 43.56 -22.58 12.30
N ARG A 236 43.78 -23.20 11.12
CA ARG A 236 43.46 -22.59 9.82
C ARG A 236 41.97 -22.26 9.67
N TRP A 237 41.11 -23.18 10.10
CA TRP A 237 39.66 -22.97 10.12
C TRP A 237 39.28 -21.78 11.01
N PHE A 238 39.80 -21.71 12.23
CA PHE A 238 39.52 -20.61 13.16
C PHE A 238 40.03 -19.25 12.65
N MET A 239 41.23 -19.22 12.06
CA MET A 239 41.80 -18.01 11.44
C MET A 239 40.96 -17.52 10.25
N SER A 240 40.44 -18.43 9.43
CA SER A 240 39.55 -18.10 8.31
C SER A 240 38.20 -17.55 8.78
N LEU A 241 37.70 -18.08 9.91
CA LEU A 241 36.45 -17.67 10.53
C LEU A 241 36.57 -16.29 11.19
N SER A 242 37.72 -15.99 11.79
CA SER A 242 38.03 -14.70 12.44
C SER A 242 38.74 -13.71 11.51
N ARG A 243 38.71 -13.92 10.18
CA ARG A 243 39.44 -13.11 9.18
C ARG A 243 39.23 -11.60 9.32
N ASN A 244 38.00 -11.19 9.65
CA ASN A 244 37.63 -9.78 9.82
C ASN A 244 38.41 -9.15 10.99
N ALA A 245 38.54 -9.84 12.13
CA ALA A 245 39.33 -9.33 13.25
C ALA A 245 40.83 -9.36 12.96
N VAL A 246 41.34 -10.44 12.33
CA VAL A 246 42.76 -10.59 12.01
C VAL A 246 43.26 -9.45 11.14
N VAL A 247 42.53 -9.13 10.07
CA VAL A 247 42.91 -8.05 9.14
C VAL A 247 42.90 -6.69 9.84
N MET A 248 41.94 -6.47 10.75
CA MET A 248 41.87 -5.23 11.52
C MET A 248 43.02 -5.10 12.53
N ILE A 249 43.41 -6.19 13.18
CA ILE A 249 44.58 -6.21 14.09
C ILE A 249 45.86 -5.90 13.31
N VAL A 250 46.05 -6.51 12.14
CA VAL A 250 47.21 -6.22 11.29
C VAL A 250 47.22 -4.75 10.85
N GLY A 251 46.06 -4.21 10.45
CA GLY A 251 45.92 -2.78 10.12
C GLY A 251 46.27 -1.85 11.29
N MET A 252 45.83 -2.17 12.51
CA MET A 252 46.17 -1.40 13.72
C MET A 252 47.66 -1.45 14.03
N ILE A 253 48.30 -2.63 13.93
CA ILE A 253 49.74 -2.78 14.16
C ILE A 253 50.54 -1.96 13.14
N LEU A 254 50.14 -1.97 11.87
CA LEU A 254 50.78 -1.17 10.82
C LEU A 254 50.63 0.33 11.08
N ALA A 255 49.42 0.81 11.43
CA ALA A 255 49.23 2.22 11.74
C ALA A 255 50.01 2.68 12.98
N TYR A 256 50.05 1.83 14.01
CA TYR A 256 50.85 2.08 15.20
C TYR A 256 52.35 2.12 14.88
N SER A 257 52.86 1.19 14.07
CA SER A 257 54.29 1.16 13.72
C SER A 257 54.70 2.35 12.85
N PHE A 258 53.85 2.79 11.91
CA PHE A 258 54.12 4.01 11.14
C PHE A 258 54.21 5.25 12.03
N LYS A 259 53.28 5.39 12.99
CA LYS A 259 53.32 6.50 13.95
C LYS A 259 54.54 6.43 14.86
N ALA A 260 54.88 5.25 15.38
CA ALA A 260 55.97 5.07 16.33
C ALA A 260 57.36 5.21 15.69
N ILE A 261 57.53 4.83 14.42
CA ILE A 261 58.84 4.78 13.75
C ILE A 261 59.13 6.06 12.95
N TYR A 262 58.12 6.63 12.28
CA TYR A 262 58.32 7.74 11.34
C TYR A 262 57.76 9.09 11.82
N ASP A 263 57.10 9.13 12.98
CA ASP A 263 56.34 10.29 13.52
C ASP A 263 55.40 10.94 12.48
N ALA A 264 54.99 10.15 11.50
CA ALA A 264 54.12 10.56 10.41
C ALA A 264 52.78 9.83 10.56
N GLU A 265 51.68 10.52 10.27
CA GLU A 265 50.34 9.93 10.17
C GLU A 265 49.92 9.82 8.69
N PRO A 266 50.53 8.91 7.89
CA PRO A 266 50.19 8.76 6.48
C PRO A 266 48.77 8.21 6.27
N LEU A 267 48.21 7.55 7.29
CA LEU A 267 46.89 6.91 7.28
C LEU A 267 45.91 7.67 8.16
N ILE A 268 44.67 7.77 7.69
CA ILE A 268 43.54 8.34 8.42
C ILE A 268 43.03 7.28 9.38
N ILE A 269 43.32 7.48 10.67
CA ILE A 269 42.83 6.64 11.76
C ILE A 269 41.46 7.12 12.26
N ILE A 270 40.76 6.26 13.01
CA ILE A 270 39.45 6.59 13.58
C ILE A 270 39.56 7.66 14.66
N GLY A 271 40.57 7.57 15.53
CA GLY A 271 40.73 8.46 16.68
C GLY A 271 40.06 7.91 17.94
N ASP A 272 39.78 8.79 18.90
CA ASP A 272 39.26 8.40 20.21
C ASP A 272 37.87 7.74 20.11
N ILE A 273 37.70 6.65 20.85
CA ILE A 273 36.47 5.88 20.92
C ILE A 273 36.04 5.95 22.38
N GLY A 274 34.92 6.61 22.65
CA GLY A 274 34.42 6.79 24.01
C GLY A 274 34.40 5.47 24.75
N SER A 275 35.03 5.45 25.92
CA SER A 275 35.15 4.26 26.75
C SER A 275 33.98 4.14 27.72
N GLY A 276 33.60 2.90 28.02
CA GLY A 276 32.58 2.60 29.02
C GLY A 276 31.30 2.00 28.46
N LEU A 277 30.42 1.62 29.38
CA LEU A 277 29.10 1.07 29.06
C LEU A 277 28.11 2.21 28.75
N PRO A 278 27.10 1.95 27.90
CA PRO A 278 26.12 2.96 27.57
C PRO A 278 25.34 3.38 28.82
N LYS A 279 25.16 4.70 28.99
CA LYS A 279 24.26 5.24 30.02
C LYS A 279 22.83 4.94 29.61
N PHE A 280 22.16 4.07 30.34
CA PHE A 280 20.75 3.77 30.11
C PHE A 280 19.88 4.96 30.52
N GLY A 281 19.05 5.42 29.59
CA GLY A 281 18.10 6.51 29.79
C GLY A 281 16.92 6.37 28.84
N PHE A 282 15.89 7.21 28.98
CA PHE A 282 14.82 7.27 27.98
C PHE A 282 15.37 7.89 26.67
N PRO A 283 14.93 7.47 25.48
CA PRO A 283 15.36 8.08 24.23
C PRO A 283 15.06 9.59 24.20
N PRO A 284 15.95 10.42 23.62
CA PRO A 284 15.76 11.87 23.56
C PRO A 284 14.53 12.20 22.71
N LEU A 285 13.58 12.93 23.30
CA LEU A 285 12.37 13.42 22.63
C LEU A 285 12.50 14.88 22.16
N SER A 286 13.61 15.52 22.48
CA SER A 286 13.96 16.87 22.06
C SER A 286 15.47 16.95 21.88
N THR A 287 15.93 17.74 20.91
CA THR A 287 17.36 17.97 20.69
C THR A 287 17.61 19.45 20.42
N THR A 288 18.81 19.93 20.75
CA THR A 288 19.23 21.30 20.49
C THR A 288 20.15 21.32 19.27
N VAL A 289 19.69 21.91 18.17
CA VAL A 289 20.46 22.09 16.93
C VAL A 289 20.52 23.59 16.67
N ASP A 290 21.72 24.14 16.47
CA ASP A 290 21.92 25.57 16.16
C ASP A 290 21.21 26.55 17.12
N ASN A 291 21.27 26.27 18.44
CA ASN A 291 20.59 27.03 19.52
C ASN A 291 19.05 27.00 19.49
N GLU A 292 18.42 26.24 18.59
CA GLU A 292 16.99 25.98 18.60
C GLU A 292 16.68 24.60 19.21
N THR A 293 15.68 24.54 20.09
CA THR A 293 15.20 23.28 20.66
C THR A 293 14.16 22.68 19.72
N LEU A 294 14.54 21.63 18.99
CA LEU A 294 13.61 20.85 18.18
C LEU A 294 12.78 19.94 19.08
N ASN A 295 11.47 20.08 18.99
CA ASN A 295 10.52 19.23 19.72
C ASN A 295 10.32 17.88 18.99
N PHE A 296 9.74 16.89 19.68
CA PHE A 296 9.44 15.57 19.13
C PHE A 296 8.70 15.63 17.77
N ILE A 297 7.69 16.50 17.67
CA ILE A 297 6.88 16.64 16.44
C ILE A 297 7.74 17.17 15.28
N GLU A 298 8.67 18.09 15.55
CA GLU A 298 9.58 18.63 14.55
C GLU A 298 10.62 17.60 14.14
N MET A 299 11.20 16.87 15.09
CA MET A 299 12.10 15.75 14.79
C MET A 299 11.41 14.70 13.92
N VAL A 300 10.16 14.34 14.23
CA VAL A 300 9.36 13.39 13.41
C VAL A 300 9.02 13.99 12.05
N ARG A 301 8.73 15.29 11.96
CA ARG A 301 8.49 15.98 10.68
C ARG A 301 9.75 16.01 9.80
N ILE A 302 10.93 16.23 10.40
CA ILE A 302 12.24 16.20 9.71
C ILE A 302 12.53 14.78 9.21
N LEU A 303 12.31 13.75 10.04
CA LEU A 303 12.41 12.35 9.61
C LEU A 303 11.42 12.03 8.49
N GLY A 304 10.22 12.63 8.51
CA GLY A 304 9.22 12.49 7.47
C GLY A 304 8.90 11.01 7.17
N ILE A 305 9.03 10.63 5.90
CA ILE A 305 8.76 9.27 5.40
C ILE A 305 9.73 8.23 6.00
N GLN A 306 10.95 8.62 6.38
CA GLN A 306 11.96 7.69 6.92
C GLN A 306 11.55 7.06 8.24
N SER A 307 10.69 7.75 9.02
CA SER A 307 10.10 7.18 10.24
C SER A 307 9.33 5.88 10.00
N VAL A 308 8.81 5.70 8.77
CA VAL A 308 8.07 4.50 8.34
C VAL A 308 8.95 3.56 7.51
N VAL A 309 9.82 4.08 6.64
CA VAL A 309 10.63 3.23 5.76
C VAL A 309 11.70 2.46 6.52
N ILE A 310 12.40 3.09 7.46
CA ILE A 310 13.44 2.44 8.27
C ILE A 310 12.91 1.19 9.00
N PRO A 311 11.75 1.23 9.69
CA PRO A 311 11.20 0.00 10.26
C PRO A 311 10.82 -1.04 9.21
N PHE A 312 10.28 -0.67 8.05
CA PHE A 312 10.01 -1.64 6.98
C PHE A 312 11.28 -2.33 6.47
N VAL A 313 12.38 -1.58 6.29
CA VAL A 313 13.68 -2.14 5.90
C VAL A 313 14.23 -3.07 6.97
N ALA A 314 14.15 -2.68 8.25
CA ALA A 314 14.60 -3.51 9.36
C ALA A 314 13.82 -4.83 9.46
N ILE A 315 12.50 -4.79 9.25
CA ILE A 315 11.64 -5.99 9.15
C ILE A 315 12.10 -6.88 8.01
N LEU A 316 12.29 -6.28 6.84
CA LEU A 316 12.66 -6.98 5.62
C LEU A 316 13.98 -7.72 5.76
N GLU A 317 15.01 -7.02 6.20
CA GLU A 317 16.33 -7.61 6.41
C GLU A 317 16.27 -8.77 7.41
N THR A 318 15.69 -8.55 8.59
CA THR A 318 15.68 -9.60 9.60
C THR A 318 14.91 -10.84 9.13
N VAL A 319 13.73 -10.68 8.53
CA VAL A 319 12.93 -11.82 8.11
C VAL A 319 13.55 -12.52 6.90
N ALA A 320 14.13 -11.79 5.94
CA ALA A 320 14.84 -12.39 4.80
C ALA A 320 16.06 -13.20 5.27
N ILE A 321 16.84 -12.66 6.19
CA ILE A 321 18.00 -13.35 6.77
C ILE A 321 17.56 -14.56 7.59
N ALA A 322 16.55 -14.40 8.44
CA ALA A 322 16.00 -15.52 9.19
C ALA A 322 15.61 -16.66 8.24
N LYS A 323 14.89 -16.35 7.15
CA LYS A 323 14.46 -17.31 6.11
C LYS A 323 15.64 -17.98 5.43
N ALA A 324 16.64 -17.22 5.01
CA ALA A 324 17.81 -17.75 4.31
C ALA A 324 18.65 -18.73 5.16
N PHE A 325 18.61 -18.60 6.49
CA PHE A 325 19.46 -19.38 7.41
C PHE A 325 18.68 -20.32 8.35
N ALA A 326 17.37 -20.47 8.20
CA ALA A 326 16.60 -21.43 9.00
C ALA A 326 16.59 -22.80 8.30
N GLU A 327 17.59 -23.65 8.56
CA GLU A 327 17.60 -25.03 8.07
C GLU A 327 16.49 -25.87 8.73
N GLY A 328 15.45 -26.26 7.97
CA GLY A 328 14.35 -27.13 8.44
C GLY A 328 13.47 -26.56 9.57
N GLY A 329 13.70 -25.32 9.99
CA GLY A 329 13.05 -24.67 11.12
C GLY A 329 11.89 -23.76 10.71
N ARG A 330 10.74 -23.87 11.40
CA ARG A 330 9.61 -22.94 11.19
C ARG A 330 9.97 -21.57 11.77
N ILE A 331 10.08 -20.56 10.91
CA ILE A 331 10.22 -19.16 11.34
C ILE A 331 8.82 -18.57 11.55
N ASP A 332 8.57 -18.06 12.74
CA ASP A 332 7.41 -17.23 13.01
C ASP A 332 7.80 -15.77 12.78
N ALA A 333 7.48 -15.24 11.60
CA ALA A 333 7.77 -13.85 11.25
C ALA A 333 7.21 -12.87 12.30
N THR A 334 6.04 -13.16 12.87
CA THR A 334 5.44 -12.31 13.91
C THR A 334 6.29 -12.28 15.17
N GLN A 335 6.92 -13.40 15.53
CA GLN A 335 7.79 -13.44 16.70
C GLN A 335 9.11 -12.71 16.46
N GLU A 336 9.67 -12.82 15.24
CA GLU A 336 10.85 -12.04 14.86
C GLU A 336 10.56 -10.53 14.87
N LEU A 337 9.38 -10.10 14.42
CA LEU A 337 8.93 -8.70 14.55
C LEU A 337 8.95 -8.24 16.01
N ILE A 338 8.36 -9.02 16.93
CA ILE A 338 8.35 -8.66 18.35
C ILE A 338 9.78 -8.60 18.90
N ALA A 339 10.63 -9.57 18.56
CA ALA A 339 12.01 -9.61 19.02
C ALA A 339 12.79 -8.37 18.55
N ILE A 340 12.73 -8.02 17.26
CA ILE A 340 13.40 -6.84 16.70
C ILE A 340 12.81 -5.54 17.23
N GLY A 341 11.49 -5.44 17.35
CA GLY A 341 10.82 -4.29 17.93
C GLY A 341 11.31 -4.02 19.35
N LEU A 342 11.38 -5.05 20.19
CA LEU A 342 11.96 -4.95 21.54
C LEU A 342 13.46 -4.64 21.53
N CYS A 343 14.23 -5.23 20.62
CA CYS A 343 15.66 -4.93 20.49
C CYS A 343 15.88 -3.44 20.21
N ASN A 344 15.09 -2.85 19.31
CA ASN A 344 15.17 -1.44 18.94
C ASN A 344 14.66 -0.50 20.05
N ILE A 345 13.56 -0.82 20.73
CA ILE A 345 13.05 -0.02 21.87
C ILE A 345 14.06 -0.04 23.03
N ILE A 346 14.47 -1.22 23.50
CA ILE A 346 15.41 -1.35 24.62
C ILE A 346 16.80 -0.83 24.22
N GLY A 347 17.20 -1.07 22.98
CA GLY A 347 18.45 -0.54 22.41
C GLY A 347 18.48 0.98 22.41
N SER A 348 17.38 1.66 22.04
CA SER A 348 17.30 3.12 22.08
C SER A 348 17.53 3.68 23.48
N CYS A 349 17.09 2.95 24.52
CA CYS A 349 17.35 3.33 25.90
C CYS A 349 18.84 3.24 26.27
N GLY A 350 19.58 2.34 25.61
CA GLY A 350 21.04 2.23 25.70
C GLY A 350 21.79 3.08 24.66
N ARG A 351 21.17 4.13 24.10
CA ARG A 351 21.71 5.01 23.05
C ARG A 351 22.16 4.25 21.79
N SER A 352 21.42 3.22 21.40
CA SER A 352 21.66 2.47 20.16
C SER A 352 21.11 3.21 18.94
N MET A 353 21.82 3.11 17.82
CA MET A 353 21.26 3.34 16.47
C MET A 353 20.29 2.20 16.08
N PRO A 354 19.49 2.33 14.99
CA PRO A 354 18.61 1.27 14.52
C PRO A 354 19.37 -0.03 14.19
N ILE A 355 18.79 -1.16 14.54
CA ILE A 355 19.39 -2.49 14.42
C ILE A 355 18.45 -3.48 13.73
N THR A 356 19.06 -4.51 13.15
CA THR A 356 18.38 -5.58 12.41
C THR A 356 19.31 -6.81 12.33
N GLY A 357 18.80 -7.92 11.77
CA GLY A 357 19.62 -9.09 11.45
C GLY A 357 20.75 -8.72 10.48
N SER A 358 21.94 -9.32 10.63
CA SER A 358 23.08 -9.11 9.73
C SER A 358 23.41 -10.38 8.94
N PHE A 359 23.45 -10.28 7.60
CA PHE A 359 23.78 -11.40 6.70
C PHE A 359 25.17 -11.99 7.00
N THR A 360 26.20 -11.14 7.07
CA THR A 360 27.59 -11.60 7.25
C THR A 360 27.80 -12.24 8.63
N ARG A 361 27.24 -11.66 9.68
CA ARG A 361 27.35 -12.21 11.05
C ARG A 361 26.55 -13.49 11.21
N THR A 362 25.35 -13.56 10.63
CA THR A 362 24.48 -14.76 10.66
C THR A 362 25.10 -15.92 9.86
N ALA A 363 25.70 -15.64 8.71
CA ALA A 363 26.44 -16.64 7.93
C ALA A 363 27.62 -17.20 8.73
N LEU A 364 28.38 -16.35 9.43
CA LEU A 364 29.47 -16.80 10.30
C LEU A 364 28.97 -17.61 11.49
N ASN A 365 27.85 -17.20 12.10
CA ASN A 365 27.22 -17.94 13.19
C ASN A 365 26.81 -19.35 12.73
N HIS A 366 26.21 -19.44 11.54
CA HIS A 366 25.83 -20.70 10.91
C HIS A 366 27.04 -21.61 10.61
N ILE A 367 28.08 -21.06 9.97
CA ILE A 367 29.31 -21.80 9.65
C ILE A 367 30.05 -22.24 10.92
N SER A 368 29.95 -21.48 12.01
CA SER A 368 30.52 -21.85 13.32
C SER A 368 29.81 -23.03 13.97
N GLY A 369 28.62 -23.41 13.48
CA GLY A 369 27.85 -24.54 13.98
C GLY A 369 27.09 -24.25 15.28
N VAL A 370 26.66 -23.00 15.48
CA VAL A 370 25.83 -22.59 16.63
C VAL A 370 24.61 -23.52 16.78
N LYS A 371 24.22 -23.82 18.02
CA LYS A 371 23.07 -24.69 18.30
C LYS A 371 21.94 -23.98 19.02
N THR A 372 22.25 -22.95 19.79
CA THR A 372 21.24 -22.21 20.53
C THR A 372 21.51 -20.71 20.52
N PRO A 373 20.50 -19.88 20.86
CA PRO A 373 20.71 -18.44 21.01
C PRO A 373 21.76 -18.08 22.07
N ALA A 374 22.17 -19.01 22.94
CA ALA A 374 23.18 -18.77 23.99
C ALA A 374 24.53 -18.28 23.44
N GLY A 375 24.87 -18.58 22.17
CA GLY A 375 26.06 -18.00 21.53
C GLY A 375 26.08 -16.47 21.52
N GLY A 376 24.90 -15.84 21.55
CA GLY A 376 24.75 -14.39 21.72
C GLY A 376 25.29 -13.87 23.06
N VAL A 377 25.26 -14.66 24.13
CA VAL A 377 25.79 -14.27 25.45
C VAL A 377 27.30 -14.10 25.38
N THR A 378 28.01 -15.04 24.76
CA THR A 378 29.47 -14.96 24.58
C THR A 378 29.86 -13.77 23.71
N LYS A 379 29.09 -13.47 22.64
CA LYS A 379 29.24 -12.25 21.84
C LYS A 379 29.09 -10.99 22.71
N VAL A 380 28.05 -10.92 23.54
CA VAL A 380 27.80 -9.79 24.45
C VAL A 380 28.94 -9.61 25.44
N LEU A 381 29.43 -10.70 26.06
CA LEU A 381 30.55 -10.66 26.99
C LEU A 381 31.80 -10.09 26.33
N LEU A 382 32.10 -10.53 25.10
CA LEU A 382 33.24 -10.01 24.34
C LEU A 382 33.09 -8.52 24.02
N LEU A 383 31.86 -8.05 23.71
CA LEU A 383 31.59 -6.62 23.49
C LEU A 383 31.75 -5.79 24.77
N VAL A 384 31.36 -6.32 25.93
CA VAL A 384 31.61 -5.66 27.23
C VAL A 384 33.10 -5.51 27.46
N VAL A 385 33.89 -6.57 27.24
CA VAL A 385 35.36 -6.50 27.35
C VAL A 385 35.92 -5.48 26.36
N ALA A 386 35.41 -5.45 25.13
CA ALA A 386 35.86 -4.52 24.11
C ALA A 386 35.61 -3.05 24.49
N LEU A 387 34.43 -2.74 25.03
CA LEU A 387 34.02 -1.39 25.44
C LEU A 387 34.71 -0.89 26.73
N THR A 388 35.14 -1.80 27.59
CA THR A 388 35.74 -1.45 28.89
C THR A 388 37.27 -1.43 28.87
N TYR A 389 37.91 -2.32 28.09
CA TYR A 389 39.37 -2.49 28.12
C TYR A 389 40.07 -2.30 26.77
N LEU A 390 39.39 -2.47 25.63
CA LEU A 390 40.05 -2.46 24.31
C LEU A 390 39.86 -1.17 23.51
N THR A 391 39.06 -0.21 23.97
CA THR A 391 38.79 1.04 23.24
C THR A 391 40.05 1.86 22.95
N SER A 392 41.00 1.89 23.88
CA SER A 392 42.30 2.55 23.69
C SER A 392 43.12 1.93 22.55
N THR A 393 42.97 0.62 22.31
CA THR A 393 43.65 -0.08 21.22
C THR A 393 42.99 0.21 19.88
N PHE A 394 41.66 0.36 19.87
CA PHE A 394 40.89 0.67 18.67
C PHE A 394 41.13 2.09 18.11
N TYR A 395 41.81 2.96 18.86
CA TYR A 395 42.24 4.29 18.40
C TYR A 395 42.99 4.23 17.05
N PHE A 396 43.84 3.22 16.89
CA PHE A 396 44.73 3.06 15.73
C PHE A 396 44.07 2.37 14.53
N ILE A 397 42.76 2.15 14.54
CA ILE A 397 42.10 1.51 13.40
C ILE A 397 42.18 2.41 12.16
N PRO A 398 42.74 1.93 11.03
CA PRO A 398 42.77 2.71 9.78
C PRO A 398 41.40 2.69 9.08
N LYS A 399 40.92 3.85 8.63
CA LYS A 399 39.66 3.96 7.87
C LYS A 399 39.71 3.21 6.54
N ALA A 400 40.85 3.19 5.84
CA ALA A 400 41.04 2.39 4.62
C ALA A 400 40.84 0.89 4.84
N SER A 401 41.30 0.34 5.97
CA SER A 401 41.11 -1.08 6.29
C SER A 401 39.63 -1.42 6.53
N LEU A 402 38.89 -0.52 7.18
CA LEU A 402 37.44 -0.66 7.32
C LEU A 402 36.72 -0.58 5.96
N ALA A 403 37.12 0.35 5.10
CA ALA A 403 36.56 0.49 3.75
C ALA A 403 36.75 -0.78 2.93
N GLY A 404 37.97 -1.36 2.93
CA GLY A 404 38.25 -2.64 2.25
C GLY A 404 37.43 -3.82 2.81
N LEU A 405 37.25 -3.87 4.14
CA LEU A 405 36.38 -4.84 4.81
C LEU A 405 34.91 -4.69 4.38
N ILE A 406 34.38 -3.46 4.34
CA ILE A 406 33.00 -3.18 3.94
C ILE A 406 32.78 -3.53 2.46
N ILE A 407 33.67 -3.11 1.57
CA ILE A 407 33.57 -3.41 0.13
C ILE A 407 33.57 -4.92 -0.12
N THR A 408 34.46 -5.67 0.55
CA THR A 408 34.47 -7.14 0.46
C THR A 408 33.17 -7.76 0.96
N ALA A 409 32.59 -7.21 2.03
CA ALA A 409 31.30 -7.65 2.55
C ALA A 409 30.16 -7.38 1.55
N MET A 410 30.14 -6.21 0.90
CA MET A 410 29.10 -5.85 -0.08
C MET A 410 29.12 -6.76 -1.31
N PHE A 411 30.29 -7.08 -1.86
CA PHE A 411 30.40 -8.04 -2.96
C PHE A 411 29.89 -9.43 -2.60
N SER A 412 30.03 -9.85 -1.34
CA SER A 412 29.50 -11.14 -0.87
C SER A 412 27.98 -11.17 -0.70
N MET A 413 27.33 -9.99 -0.66
CA MET A 413 25.86 -9.87 -0.56
C MET A 413 25.17 -9.83 -1.94
N MET A 414 25.91 -9.60 -3.03
CA MET A 414 25.36 -9.57 -4.37
C MET A 414 25.17 -10.99 -4.94
N ASP A 415 23.93 -11.37 -5.26
CA ASP A 415 23.61 -12.66 -5.87
C ASP A 415 23.35 -12.51 -7.38
N TYR A 416 24.42 -12.60 -8.16
CA TYR A 416 24.36 -12.50 -9.63
C TYR A 416 23.66 -13.70 -10.29
N LYS A 417 23.49 -14.83 -9.60
CA LYS A 417 22.84 -16.02 -10.19
C LYS A 417 21.34 -15.82 -10.37
N ILE A 418 20.72 -14.99 -9.52
CA ILE A 418 19.29 -14.67 -9.61
C ILE A 418 18.95 -14.01 -10.95
N PHE A 419 19.79 -13.08 -11.43
CA PHE A 419 19.59 -12.44 -12.74
C PHE A 419 19.49 -13.45 -13.89
N ILE A 420 20.44 -14.38 -13.93
CA ILE A 420 20.51 -15.41 -14.98
C ILE A 420 19.29 -16.34 -14.88
N SER A 421 18.89 -16.70 -13.67
CA SER A 421 17.70 -17.54 -13.44
C SER A 421 16.40 -16.85 -13.87
N LEU A 422 16.21 -15.57 -13.51
CA LEU A 422 15.01 -14.81 -13.87
C LEU A 422 14.93 -14.53 -15.36
N TRP A 423 16.06 -14.27 -16.03
CA TRP A 423 16.12 -14.10 -17.49
C TRP A 423 15.57 -15.32 -18.23
N ASN A 424 15.90 -16.53 -17.75
CA ASN A 424 15.48 -17.78 -18.39
C ASN A 424 14.05 -18.22 -18.04
N ASN A 425 13.49 -17.78 -16.90
CA ASN A 425 12.21 -18.28 -16.39
C ASN A 425 11.07 -17.26 -16.46
N SER A 426 11.31 -15.98 -16.12
CA SER A 426 10.24 -14.99 -15.91
C SER A 426 10.71 -13.55 -16.16
N ILE A 427 10.52 -13.07 -17.39
CA ILE A 427 10.90 -11.70 -17.80
C ILE A 427 10.19 -10.59 -16.97
N LYS A 428 8.96 -10.85 -16.50
CA LYS A 428 8.20 -9.90 -15.68
C LYS A 428 8.85 -9.68 -14.31
N GLU A 429 9.30 -10.76 -13.67
CA GLU A 429 10.02 -10.69 -12.38
C GLU A 429 11.41 -10.08 -12.55
N LEU A 430 12.08 -10.33 -13.70
CA LEU A 430 13.33 -9.64 -14.02
C LEU A 430 13.13 -8.12 -14.17
N LEU A 431 12.08 -7.70 -14.89
CA LEU A 431 11.76 -6.28 -15.05
C LEU A 431 11.51 -5.62 -13.69
N LEU A 432 10.77 -6.28 -12.80
CA LEU A 432 10.56 -5.82 -11.43
C LEU A 432 11.88 -5.65 -10.66
N LEU A 433 12.80 -6.62 -10.76
CA LEU A 433 14.14 -6.53 -10.16
C LEU A 433 14.92 -5.32 -10.71
N LEU A 434 14.90 -5.11 -12.02
CA LEU A 434 15.62 -3.99 -12.64
C LEU A 434 15.03 -2.63 -12.26
N VAL A 435 13.71 -2.49 -12.27
CA VAL A 435 13.02 -1.26 -11.87
C VAL A 435 13.34 -0.91 -10.41
N THR A 436 13.25 -1.89 -9.51
CA THR A 436 13.60 -1.67 -8.10
C THR A 436 15.04 -1.27 -7.91
N MET A 437 15.97 -1.96 -8.57
CA MET A 437 17.40 -1.66 -8.49
C MET A 437 17.73 -0.26 -9.01
N ILE A 438 17.19 0.14 -10.16
CA ILE A 438 17.46 1.46 -10.77
C ILE A 438 16.93 2.59 -9.88
N ILE A 439 15.69 2.47 -9.39
CA ILE A 439 15.10 3.51 -8.54
C ILE A 439 15.85 3.60 -7.21
N CYS A 440 16.23 2.47 -6.60
CA CYS A 440 17.06 2.45 -5.40
C CYS A 440 18.39 3.21 -5.59
N LEU A 441 19.06 3.01 -6.73
CA LEU A 441 20.37 3.61 -7.01
C LEU A 441 20.30 5.13 -7.21
N PHE A 442 19.30 5.62 -7.94
CA PHE A 442 19.28 7.02 -8.39
C PHE A 442 18.33 7.93 -7.62
N MET A 443 17.26 7.40 -7.03
CA MET A 443 16.28 8.20 -6.30
C MET A 443 16.38 7.99 -4.78
N GLY A 444 17.09 6.96 -4.33
CA GLY A 444 17.22 6.59 -2.92
C GLY A 444 16.58 5.23 -2.62
N LEU A 445 17.12 4.56 -1.59
CA LEU A 445 16.71 3.21 -1.19
C LEU A 445 15.22 3.14 -0.79
N GLU A 446 14.69 4.19 -0.17
CA GLU A 446 13.28 4.27 0.23
C GLU A 446 12.32 4.17 -0.95
N TYR A 447 12.57 4.92 -2.02
CA TYR A 447 11.68 4.99 -3.17
C TYR A 447 11.73 3.70 -3.97
N GLY A 448 12.91 3.08 -4.07
CA GLY A 448 13.06 1.83 -4.82
C GLY A 448 12.35 0.65 -4.16
N ILE A 449 12.35 0.55 -2.82
CA ILE A 449 11.57 -0.47 -2.11
C ILE A 449 10.07 -0.23 -2.26
N ILE A 450 9.60 1.00 -2.05
CA ILE A 450 8.17 1.33 -2.13
C ILE A 450 7.65 1.05 -3.55
N THR A 451 8.36 1.52 -4.57
CA THR A 451 7.97 1.30 -5.97
C THR A 451 8.00 -0.18 -6.34
N GLY A 452 8.99 -0.94 -5.86
CA GLY A 452 9.03 -2.39 -6.01
C GLY A 452 7.85 -3.12 -5.40
N PHE A 453 7.56 -2.81 -4.14
CA PHE A 453 6.43 -3.37 -3.43
C PHE A 453 5.10 -3.03 -4.10
N LEU A 454 4.91 -1.78 -4.51
CA LEU A 454 3.69 -1.35 -5.20
C LEU A 454 3.55 -2.01 -6.57
N ALA A 455 4.62 -2.08 -7.37
CA ALA A 455 4.62 -2.75 -8.66
C ALA A 455 4.26 -4.24 -8.50
N GLU A 456 4.80 -4.91 -7.48
CA GLU A 456 4.49 -6.31 -7.20
C GLU A 456 3.06 -6.51 -6.71
N ALA A 457 2.58 -5.66 -5.79
CA ALA A 457 1.20 -5.69 -5.33
C ALA A 457 0.22 -5.49 -6.51
N LEU A 458 0.53 -4.57 -7.44
CA LEU A 458 -0.25 -4.34 -8.65
C LEU A 458 -0.25 -5.56 -9.59
N LEU A 459 0.90 -6.20 -9.80
CA LEU A 459 1.00 -7.42 -10.63
C LEU A 459 0.19 -8.58 -10.01
N LEU A 460 0.25 -8.74 -8.69
CA LEU A 460 -0.51 -9.74 -7.96
C LEU A 460 -2.01 -9.44 -8.05
N LEU A 461 -2.42 -8.20 -7.78
CA LEU A 461 -3.82 -7.77 -7.91
C LEU A 461 -4.33 -7.98 -9.34
N TYR A 462 -3.55 -7.62 -10.36
CA TYR A 462 -3.89 -7.88 -11.77
C TYR A 462 -4.14 -9.37 -12.03
N SER A 463 -3.31 -10.25 -11.48
CA SER A 463 -3.49 -11.70 -11.62
C SER A 463 -4.78 -12.21 -10.94
N VAL A 464 -5.18 -11.58 -9.82
CA VAL A 464 -6.41 -11.90 -9.07
C VAL A 464 -7.65 -11.39 -9.79
N ALA A 465 -7.60 -10.21 -10.42
CA ALA A 465 -8.73 -9.65 -11.16
C ALA A 465 -9.01 -10.36 -12.51
N ARG A 466 -8.01 -11.08 -13.06
CA ARG A 466 -8.12 -11.78 -14.35
C ARG A 466 -7.86 -13.29 -14.21
N PRO A 467 -8.75 -14.05 -13.52
CA PRO A 467 -8.61 -15.50 -13.43
C PRO A 467 -8.89 -16.18 -14.79
N THR A 468 -8.33 -17.37 -14.96
CA THR A 468 -8.55 -18.17 -16.17
C THR A 468 -9.94 -18.83 -16.13
N VAL A 469 -10.88 -18.31 -16.92
CA VAL A 469 -12.20 -18.93 -17.12
C VAL A 469 -12.14 -19.88 -18.31
N GLY A 470 -12.36 -21.18 -18.05
CA GLY A 470 -12.56 -22.20 -19.08
C GLY A 470 -14.03 -22.24 -19.50
N VAL A 471 -14.27 -22.22 -20.81
CA VAL A 471 -15.62 -22.38 -21.37
C VAL A 471 -15.56 -23.58 -22.30
N GLU A 472 -16.39 -24.58 -22.02
CA GLU A 472 -16.57 -25.76 -22.86
C GLU A 472 -17.99 -25.75 -23.41
N ILE A 473 -18.13 -25.90 -24.72
CA ILE A 473 -19.44 -26.04 -25.36
C ILE A 473 -19.65 -27.53 -25.62
N LEU A 474 -20.49 -28.15 -24.80
CA LEU A 474 -20.92 -29.53 -24.97
C LEU A 474 -22.10 -29.56 -25.93
N LYS A 475 -21.86 -30.01 -27.16
CA LYS A 475 -22.94 -30.23 -28.13
C LYS A 475 -23.75 -31.44 -27.71
N SER A 476 -25.05 -31.24 -27.46
CA SER A 476 -26.00 -32.30 -27.15
C SER A 476 -27.17 -32.26 -28.12
N ASN A 477 -27.80 -33.42 -28.37
CA ASN A 477 -28.96 -33.53 -29.27
C ASN A 477 -30.19 -32.72 -28.80
N LYS A 478 -30.18 -32.18 -27.57
CA LYS A 478 -31.23 -31.33 -26.99
C LYS A 478 -30.88 -29.83 -26.97
N GLY A 479 -29.75 -29.44 -27.58
CA GLY A 479 -29.23 -28.07 -27.59
C GLY A 479 -27.78 -28.00 -27.14
N ASP A 480 -27.08 -26.93 -27.55
CA ASP A 480 -25.71 -26.68 -27.13
C ASP A 480 -25.66 -26.26 -25.66
N LEU A 481 -25.01 -27.08 -24.83
CA LEU A 481 -24.80 -26.84 -23.40
C LEU A 481 -23.45 -26.15 -23.21
N MET A 482 -23.45 -24.89 -22.85
CA MET A 482 -22.22 -24.17 -22.50
C MET A 482 -21.91 -24.38 -21.01
N VAL A 483 -20.85 -25.11 -20.71
CA VAL A 483 -20.33 -25.33 -19.36
C VAL A 483 -19.20 -24.33 -19.11
N VAL A 484 -19.37 -23.49 -18.10
CA VAL A 484 -18.35 -22.53 -17.66
C VAL A 484 -17.71 -23.09 -16.40
N ASN A 485 -16.48 -23.59 -16.52
CA ASN A 485 -15.71 -24.08 -15.39
C ASN A 485 -15.10 -22.87 -14.66
N LEU A 486 -15.70 -22.56 -13.52
CA LEU A 486 -15.25 -21.52 -12.60
C LEU A 486 -14.35 -22.15 -11.52
N CYS A 487 -13.16 -21.59 -11.33
CA CYS A 487 -12.23 -22.04 -10.31
C CYS A 487 -12.76 -21.66 -8.91
N GLU A 488 -12.42 -22.44 -7.88
CA GLU A 488 -13.07 -22.43 -6.55
C GLU A 488 -12.88 -21.17 -5.68
N ASN A 489 -12.26 -20.09 -6.16
CA ASN A 489 -12.18 -18.81 -5.45
C ASN A 489 -12.22 -17.63 -6.43
N ILE A 490 -13.43 -17.11 -6.71
CA ILE A 490 -13.61 -15.88 -7.50
C ILE A 490 -13.73 -14.70 -6.54
N SER A 491 -12.77 -13.78 -6.61
CA SER A 491 -12.83 -12.50 -5.89
C SER A 491 -13.90 -11.58 -6.51
N TYR A 492 -14.41 -10.62 -5.74
CA TYR A 492 -15.35 -9.64 -6.28
C TYR A 492 -14.75 -8.82 -7.43
N CYS A 493 -13.43 -8.61 -7.45
CA CYS A 493 -12.75 -7.91 -8.56
C CYS A 493 -12.86 -8.69 -9.87
N ALA A 494 -12.77 -10.02 -9.78
CA ALA A 494 -12.83 -10.89 -10.93
C ALA A 494 -14.25 -11.12 -11.45
N ILE A 495 -15.30 -10.90 -10.63
CA ILE A 495 -16.67 -11.27 -11.00
C ILE A 495 -17.13 -10.55 -12.26
N GLU A 496 -16.75 -9.29 -12.43
CA GLU A 496 -17.13 -8.49 -13.58
C GLU A 496 -16.42 -8.98 -14.85
N TYR A 497 -15.15 -9.37 -14.74
CA TYR A 497 -14.42 -10.01 -15.84
C TYR A 497 -15.07 -11.34 -16.27
N VAL A 498 -15.39 -12.19 -15.28
CA VAL A 498 -16.06 -13.48 -15.51
C VAL A 498 -17.41 -13.25 -16.19
N ARG A 499 -18.24 -12.36 -15.62
CA ARG A 499 -19.53 -11.97 -16.18
C ARG A 499 -19.40 -11.50 -17.62
N ARG A 500 -18.46 -10.59 -17.92
CA ARG A 500 -18.21 -10.13 -19.30
C ARG A 500 -17.84 -11.26 -20.22
N LYS A 501 -16.98 -12.19 -19.80
CA LYS A 501 -16.55 -13.32 -20.63
C LYS A 501 -17.68 -14.32 -20.90
N VAL A 502 -18.56 -14.55 -19.91
CA VAL A 502 -19.76 -15.39 -20.06
C VAL A 502 -20.79 -14.70 -20.98
N MET A 503 -21.18 -13.46 -20.66
CA MET A 503 -22.13 -12.67 -21.46
C MET A 503 -21.61 -12.40 -22.88
N LYS A 504 -20.29 -12.42 -23.10
CA LYS A 504 -19.70 -12.29 -24.43
C LYS A 504 -20.13 -13.40 -25.38
N VAL A 505 -20.30 -14.60 -24.83
CA VAL A 505 -20.71 -15.78 -25.58
C VAL A 505 -22.24 -15.87 -25.72
N THR A 506 -23.01 -15.24 -24.81
CA THR A 506 -24.48 -15.35 -24.77
C THR A 506 -25.24 -14.30 -25.60
N LEU A 507 -24.74 -13.06 -25.73
CA LEU A 507 -25.52 -11.92 -26.24
C LEU A 507 -25.38 -11.64 -27.76
N GLN A 508 -25.14 -12.64 -28.60
CA GLN A 508 -24.98 -12.38 -30.04
C GLN A 508 -26.29 -12.05 -30.80
N ASP A 509 -27.46 -12.16 -30.17
CA ASP A 509 -28.77 -11.93 -30.81
C ASP A 509 -29.70 -11.05 -29.95
N SER A 510 -29.77 -9.75 -30.21
CA SER A 510 -30.99 -8.95 -29.93
C SER A 510 -30.93 -7.55 -30.58
N ASN A 511 -31.80 -7.32 -31.57
CA ASN A 511 -32.12 -5.99 -32.08
C ASN A 511 -33.20 -5.35 -31.19
N VAL A 512 -32.91 -4.19 -30.60
CA VAL A 512 -33.82 -3.50 -29.68
C VAL A 512 -34.15 -2.10 -30.22
N PRO A 513 -35.43 -1.67 -30.22
CA PRO A 513 -35.84 -0.37 -30.77
C PRO A 513 -35.44 0.82 -29.88
N ILE A 514 -35.23 1.97 -30.53
CA ILE A 514 -34.74 3.24 -29.97
C ILE A 514 -35.92 4.11 -29.50
N ILE A 515 -35.85 4.71 -28.31
CA ILE A 515 -36.90 5.57 -27.75
C ILE A 515 -36.31 6.92 -27.32
N PHE A 516 -36.88 8.03 -27.83
CA PHE A 516 -36.36 9.40 -27.67
C PHE A 516 -36.87 10.19 -26.42
N ASN A 517 -37.87 9.70 -25.67
CA ASN A 517 -38.53 10.51 -24.64
C ASN A 517 -37.72 10.76 -23.35
N GLY A 518 -36.64 10.02 -23.07
CA GLY A 518 -35.96 10.14 -21.78
C GLY A 518 -35.02 11.34 -21.64
N GLY A 519 -34.44 11.85 -22.73
CA GLY A 519 -33.48 12.94 -22.63
C GLY A 519 -34.10 14.30 -22.23
N ILE A 520 -35.38 14.54 -22.53
CA ILE A 520 -36.11 15.73 -22.07
C ILE A 520 -36.20 15.75 -20.53
N THR A 521 -36.52 14.60 -19.92
CA THR A 521 -36.67 14.50 -18.46
C THR A 521 -35.33 14.65 -17.72
N VAL A 522 -34.26 14.11 -18.31
CA VAL A 522 -32.89 14.30 -17.81
C VAL A 522 -32.48 15.78 -17.93
N ALA A 523 -32.85 16.45 -19.02
CA ALA A 523 -32.51 17.85 -19.24
C ALA A 523 -33.21 18.80 -18.25
N LEU A 524 -34.52 18.58 -18.03
CA LEU A 524 -35.30 19.33 -17.05
C LEU A 524 -34.75 19.21 -15.63
N THR A 525 -34.13 18.07 -15.29
CA THR A 525 -33.49 17.89 -13.99
C THR A 525 -32.03 18.35 -13.95
N ALA A 526 -31.32 18.29 -15.08
CA ALA A 526 -29.94 18.74 -15.21
C ALA A 526 -29.80 20.26 -15.08
N ILE A 527 -30.75 21.05 -15.58
CA ILE A 527 -30.69 22.52 -15.53
C ILE A 527 -30.62 23.05 -14.08
N PRO A 528 -31.60 22.78 -13.19
CA PRO A 528 -31.54 23.28 -11.82
C PRO A 528 -30.38 22.70 -11.02
N GLN A 529 -30.04 21.42 -11.26
CA GLN A 529 -28.91 20.78 -10.57
C GLN A 529 -27.56 21.36 -11.02
N GLY A 530 -27.38 21.63 -12.30
CA GLY A 530 -26.16 22.24 -12.83
C GLY A 530 -25.92 23.61 -12.19
N ILE A 531 -26.96 24.44 -12.16
CA ILE A 531 -26.94 25.74 -11.47
C ILE A 531 -26.61 25.58 -9.98
N ALA A 532 -27.29 24.65 -9.29
CA ALA A 532 -27.06 24.44 -7.86
C ALA A 532 -25.63 24.01 -7.53
N TYR A 533 -25.03 23.15 -8.36
CA TYR A 533 -23.65 22.68 -8.15
C TYR A 533 -22.59 23.73 -8.51
N ALA A 534 -22.84 24.60 -9.50
CA ALA A 534 -21.96 25.74 -9.75
C ALA A 534 -21.95 26.70 -8.54
N VAL A 535 -23.13 27.01 -7.98
CA VAL A 535 -23.25 27.82 -6.76
C VAL A 535 -22.58 27.14 -5.58
N LEU A 536 -22.67 25.82 -5.45
CA LEU A 536 -21.96 25.05 -4.43
C LEU A 536 -20.42 25.14 -4.58
N ALA A 537 -19.92 25.20 -5.81
CA ALA A 537 -18.52 25.40 -6.12
C ALA A 537 -18.05 26.86 -5.96
N GLY A 538 -18.94 27.79 -5.57
CA GLY A 538 -18.63 29.23 -5.54
C GLY A 538 -18.48 29.87 -6.92
N LEU A 539 -18.86 29.16 -7.99
CA LEU A 539 -18.79 29.64 -9.37
C LEU A 539 -20.08 30.34 -9.80
N PRO A 540 -20.02 31.20 -10.83
CA PRO A 540 -21.22 31.70 -11.48
C PRO A 540 -22.12 30.55 -11.99
N PRO A 541 -23.45 30.67 -11.89
CA PRO A 541 -24.42 29.61 -12.24
C PRO A 541 -24.25 28.97 -13.62
N GLU A 542 -23.85 29.78 -14.61
CA GLU A 542 -23.66 29.39 -16.00
C GLU A 542 -22.57 28.32 -16.17
N TYR A 543 -21.54 28.29 -15.33
CA TYR A 543 -20.46 27.29 -15.40
C TYR A 543 -20.99 25.87 -15.23
N GLY A 544 -22.06 25.68 -14.45
CA GLY A 544 -22.71 24.38 -14.28
C GLY A 544 -23.56 23.96 -15.49
N LEU A 545 -24.10 24.93 -16.22
CA LEU A 545 -24.80 24.70 -17.47
C LEU A 545 -23.82 24.42 -18.61
N TYR A 546 -22.70 25.15 -18.68
CA TYR A 546 -21.60 24.91 -19.62
C TYR A 546 -21.01 23.53 -19.42
N ALA A 547 -20.77 23.13 -18.17
CA ALA A 547 -20.34 21.79 -17.81
C ALA A 547 -21.32 20.70 -18.26
N SER A 548 -22.63 20.95 -18.13
CA SER A 548 -23.66 20.00 -18.54
C SER A 548 -23.83 19.90 -20.06
N LEU A 549 -23.53 20.99 -20.78
CA LEU A 549 -23.62 21.11 -22.24
C LEU A 549 -22.44 20.41 -22.93
N THR A 550 -21.22 20.83 -22.61
CA THR A 550 -19.98 20.32 -23.22
C THR A 550 -19.82 18.81 -22.98
N SER A 551 -20.02 18.37 -21.74
CA SER A 551 -20.03 16.94 -21.39
C SER A 551 -21.09 16.13 -22.12
N GLY A 552 -22.27 16.71 -22.32
CA GLY A 552 -23.37 16.08 -23.04
C GLY A 552 -23.01 15.79 -24.49
N ILE A 553 -22.30 16.70 -25.16
CA ILE A 553 -21.88 16.54 -26.56
C ILE A 553 -20.83 15.43 -26.66
N VAL A 554 -19.78 15.48 -25.85
CA VAL A 554 -18.66 14.55 -25.91
C VAL A 554 -19.07 13.14 -25.49
N TYR A 555 -19.86 13.01 -24.43
CA TYR A 555 -20.26 11.70 -23.91
C TYR A 555 -21.19 10.94 -24.87
N VAL A 556 -22.02 11.64 -25.67
CA VAL A 556 -22.84 11.00 -26.72
C VAL A 556 -21.98 10.30 -27.77
N ILE A 557 -20.79 10.83 -28.06
CA ILE A 557 -19.88 10.30 -29.09
C ILE A 557 -19.01 9.16 -28.55
N PHE A 558 -18.45 9.32 -27.34
CA PHE A 558 -17.43 8.41 -26.81
C PHE A 558 -17.92 7.47 -25.70
N GLY A 559 -19.06 7.76 -25.07
CA GLY A 559 -19.58 7.00 -23.94
C GLY A 559 -20.03 5.59 -24.34
N SER A 560 -19.66 4.59 -23.53
CA SER A 560 -20.04 3.19 -23.77
C SER A 560 -21.38 2.84 -23.10
N CYS A 561 -21.69 3.47 -21.96
CA CYS A 561 -22.93 3.25 -21.22
C CYS A 561 -23.99 4.29 -21.58
N TYR A 562 -25.11 3.84 -22.17
CA TYR A 562 -26.22 4.71 -22.57
C TYR A 562 -27.07 5.24 -21.40
N ASN A 563 -27.05 4.55 -20.25
CA ASN A 563 -27.80 4.97 -19.06
C ASN A 563 -27.09 6.12 -18.34
N VAL A 564 -25.76 6.12 -18.34
CA VAL A 564 -24.97 7.12 -17.64
C VAL A 564 -25.12 8.49 -18.29
N THR A 565 -25.32 9.50 -17.44
CA THR A 565 -25.41 10.90 -17.85
C THR A 565 -24.36 11.71 -17.12
N VAL A 566 -23.48 12.36 -17.89
CA VAL A 566 -22.36 13.14 -17.36
C VAL A 566 -22.76 14.60 -17.15
N GLY A 567 -22.16 15.22 -16.14
CA GLY A 567 -22.17 16.66 -15.90
C GLY A 567 -21.60 17.00 -14.52
N PRO A 568 -21.86 18.20 -13.98
CA PRO A 568 -21.34 18.59 -12.67
C PRO A 568 -22.02 17.78 -11.57
N THR A 569 -21.28 17.43 -10.52
CA THR A 569 -21.77 16.74 -9.32
C THR A 569 -21.43 17.53 -8.06
N ALA A 570 -22.20 17.30 -7.00
CA ALA A 570 -22.01 17.98 -5.72
C ALA A 570 -20.63 17.74 -5.10
N ILE A 571 -20.07 16.54 -5.31
CA ILE A 571 -18.79 16.13 -4.71
C ILE A 571 -17.65 16.91 -5.35
N LEU A 572 -17.53 16.87 -6.69
CA LEU A 572 -16.51 17.62 -7.40
C LEU A 572 -16.66 19.14 -7.19
N ALA A 573 -17.90 19.64 -7.16
CA ALA A 573 -18.18 21.04 -6.83
C ALA A 573 -17.62 21.45 -5.47
N SER A 574 -17.87 20.63 -4.44
CA SER A 574 -17.38 20.88 -3.08
C SER A 574 -15.85 20.83 -2.99
N MET A 575 -15.19 19.98 -3.78
CA MET A 575 -13.73 19.87 -3.80
C MET A 575 -13.07 21.08 -4.45
N THR A 576 -13.71 21.67 -5.48
CA THR A 576 -13.21 22.88 -6.12
C THR A 576 -13.59 24.18 -5.39
N ALA A 577 -14.61 24.13 -4.52
CA ALA A 577 -15.21 25.32 -3.89
C ALA A 577 -14.20 26.22 -3.17
N ARG A 578 -13.24 25.62 -2.45
CA ARG A 578 -12.21 26.37 -1.72
C ARG A 578 -11.29 27.15 -2.66
N TYR A 579 -10.83 26.53 -3.74
CA TYR A 579 -9.91 27.17 -4.68
C TYR A 579 -10.56 28.32 -5.43
N VAL A 580 -11.85 28.17 -5.74
CA VAL A 580 -12.64 29.23 -6.35
C VAL A 580 -12.87 30.38 -5.36
N ALA A 581 -13.17 30.07 -4.10
CA ALA A 581 -13.42 31.07 -3.07
C ALA A 581 -12.15 31.86 -2.67
N ASP A 582 -11.02 31.17 -2.54
CA ASP A 582 -9.75 31.77 -2.09
C ASP A 582 -9.00 32.48 -3.25
N TYR A 583 -9.22 32.05 -4.50
CA TYR A 583 -8.50 32.54 -5.67
C TYR A 583 -9.44 33.00 -6.80
N SER A 584 -9.77 32.11 -7.74
CA SER A 584 -10.52 32.45 -8.95
C SER A 584 -11.18 31.22 -9.58
N ALA A 585 -12.14 31.46 -10.49
CA ALA A 585 -12.80 30.42 -11.27
C ALA A 585 -11.83 29.60 -12.14
N ASP A 586 -10.67 30.19 -12.48
CA ASP A 586 -9.63 29.56 -13.30
C ASP A 586 -9.11 28.26 -12.71
N PHE A 587 -9.06 28.16 -11.37
CA PHE A 587 -8.66 26.93 -10.68
C PHE A 587 -9.61 25.77 -10.94
N ALA A 588 -10.92 26.03 -11.06
CA ALA A 588 -11.89 24.98 -11.37
C ALA A 588 -11.76 24.51 -12.82
N ILE A 589 -11.53 25.43 -13.77
CA ILE A 589 -11.30 25.09 -15.18
C ILE A 589 -9.99 24.30 -15.32
N LEU A 590 -8.92 24.74 -14.66
CA LEU A 590 -7.62 24.06 -14.66
C LEU A 590 -7.73 22.67 -14.03
N ALA A 591 -8.47 22.53 -12.92
CA ALA A 591 -8.72 21.24 -12.30
C ALA A 591 -9.49 20.29 -13.24
N ALA A 592 -10.44 20.81 -14.03
CA ALA A 592 -11.14 20.01 -15.04
C ALA A 592 -10.17 19.53 -16.13
N PHE A 593 -9.30 20.41 -16.63
CA PHE A 593 -8.29 20.05 -17.62
C PHE A 593 -7.31 18.98 -17.09
N LEU A 594 -6.71 19.21 -15.91
CA LEU A 594 -5.78 18.27 -15.29
C LEU A 594 -6.44 16.92 -15.00
N ALA A 595 -7.67 16.94 -14.48
CA ALA A 595 -8.43 15.73 -14.25
C ALA A 595 -8.66 14.98 -15.57
N GLY A 596 -9.06 15.69 -16.63
CA GLY A 596 -9.27 15.12 -17.94
C GLY A 596 -8.01 14.46 -18.52
N VAL A 597 -6.85 15.11 -18.40
CA VAL A 597 -5.55 14.56 -18.85
C VAL A 597 -5.18 13.30 -18.08
N VAL A 598 -5.26 13.32 -16.75
CA VAL A 598 -4.92 12.16 -15.91
C VAL A 598 -5.84 10.98 -16.23
N ILE A 599 -7.16 11.21 -16.30
CA ILE A 599 -8.15 10.16 -16.61
C ILE A 599 -7.91 9.59 -18.02
N LEU A 600 -7.65 10.45 -19.01
CA LEU A 600 -7.38 10.02 -20.37
C LEU A 600 -6.10 9.17 -20.45
N LEU A 601 -5.03 9.56 -19.76
CA LEU A 601 -3.79 8.77 -19.69
C LEU A 601 -4.04 7.39 -19.07
N LEU A 602 -4.81 7.30 -17.98
CA LEU A 602 -5.20 6.02 -17.37
C LEU A 602 -6.02 5.16 -18.34
N GLY A 603 -6.91 5.78 -19.14
CA GLY A 603 -7.65 5.13 -20.21
C GLY A 603 -6.73 4.59 -21.32
N ILE A 604 -5.81 5.40 -21.83
CA ILE A 604 -4.86 5.00 -22.90
C ILE A 604 -3.95 3.87 -22.45
N LEU A 605 -3.51 3.87 -21.18
CA LEU A 605 -2.70 2.80 -20.59
C LEU A 605 -3.49 1.52 -20.28
N ASN A 606 -4.78 1.45 -20.64
CA ASN A 606 -5.67 0.33 -20.35
C ASN A 606 -5.78 -0.01 -18.85
N LEU A 607 -5.62 0.99 -17.98
CA LEU A 607 -5.67 0.83 -16.53
C LEU A 607 -7.11 0.79 -15.97
N GLY A 608 -8.12 0.62 -16.83
CA GLY A 608 -9.52 0.46 -16.44
C GLY A 608 -9.78 -0.72 -15.50
N PHE A 609 -8.88 -1.71 -15.45
CA PHE A 609 -8.96 -2.80 -14.48
C PHE A 609 -8.78 -2.33 -13.02
N LEU A 610 -8.09 -1.21 -12.78
CA LEU A 610 -7.94 -0.65 -11.43
C LEU A 610 -9.29 -0.33 -10.79
N VAL A 611 -10.27 0.02 -11.61
CA VAL A 611 -11.63 0.34 -11.15
C VAL A 611 -12.43 -0.91 -10.75
N GLU A 612 -11.94 -2.11 -11.07
CA GLU A 612 -12.51 -3.38 -10.61
C GLU A 612 -12.14 -3.68 -9.14
N PHE A 613 -11.14 -3.01 -8.56
CA PHE A 613 -10.75 -3.20 -7.15
C PHE A 613 -11.55 -2.38 -6.13
N ILE A 614 -12.39 -1.44 -6.57
CA ILE A 614 -13.25 -0.74 -5.62
C ILE A 614 -14.49 -1.59 -5.37
N SER A 615 -14.58 -2.16 -4.17
CA SER A 615 -15.75 -2.94 -3.77
C SER A 615 -16.98 -2.08 -3.50
N VAL A 616 -18.13 -2.73 -3.54
CA VAL A 616 -19.43 -2.12 -3.21
C VAL A 616 -19.45 -1.54 -1.78
N PRO A 617 -18.88 -2.19 -0.74
CA PRO A 617 -18.69 -1.59 0.59
C PRO A 617 -17.97 -0.23 0.59
N VAL A 618 -16.89 -0.08 -0.20
CA VAL A 618 -16.17 1.20 -0.30
C VAL A 618 -17.04 2.26 -0.96
N ILE A 619 -17.68 1.93 -2.09
CA ILE A 619 -18.59 2.85 -2.80
C ILE A 619 -19.72 3.28 -1.87
N SER A 620 -20.37 2.33 -1.17
CA SER A 620 -21.47 2.61 -0.26
C SER A 620 -21.05 3.44 0.96
N GLY A 621 -19.90 3.15 1.56
CA GLY A 621 -19.34 3.93 2.66
C GLY A 621 -19.04 5.37 2.24
N PHE A 622 -18.44 5.54 1.06
CA PHE A 622 -18.17 6.83 0.45
C PHE A 622 -19.45 7.60 0.12
N THR A 623 -20.42 7.00 -0.58
CA THR A 623 -21.65 7.69 -0.98
C THR A 623 -22.48 8.13 0.23
N ASN A 624 -22.55 7.30 1.28
CA ASN A 624 -23.23 7.66 2.52
C ASN A 624 -22.54 8.83 3.24
N ALA A 625 -21.20 8.82 3.31
CA ALA A 625 -20.45 9.91 3.92
C ALA A 625 -20.56 11.21 3.11
N ALA A 626 -20.42 11.14 1.79
CA ALA A 626 -20.59 12.27 0.89
C ALA A 626 -22.01 12.85 0.98
N ALA A 627 -23.04 11.99 1.05
CA ALA A 627 -24.42 12.45 1.22
C ALA A 627 -24.61 13.21 2.54
N LEU A 628 -24.04 12.74 3.65
CA LEU A 628 -24.08 13.45 4.92
C LEU A 628 -23.30 14.77 4.89
N GLN A 629 -22.12 14.78 4.26
CA GLN A 629 -21.31 15.99 4.12
C GLN A 629 -21.99 17.06 3.26
N ILE A 630 -22.57 16.68 2.12
CA ILE A 630 -23.31 17.60 1.26
C ILE A 630 -24.57 18.09 1.98
N ALA A 631 -25.30 17.22 2.69
CA ALA A 631 -26.46 17.64 3.47
C ALA A 631 -26.09 18.68 4.53
N ALA A 632 -24.94 18.52 5.20
CA ALA A 632 -24.43 19.51 6.15
C ALA A 632 -24.08 20.85 5.47
N SER A 633 -23.44 20.84 4.29
CA SER A 633 -23.11 22.08 3.56
C SER A 633 -24.36 22.79 3.01
N GLN A 634 -25.43 22.05 2.70
CA GLN A 634 -26.71 22.63 2.27
C GLN A 634 -27.50 23.29 3.40
N LEU A 635 -27.15 23.10 4.68
CA LEU A 635 -27.86 23.76 5.79
C LEU A 635 -27.76 25.29 5.71
N LYS A 636 -26.63 25.83 5.22
CA LYS A 636 -26.46 27.27 5.05
C LYS A 636 -27.50 27.88 4.10
N PRO A 637 -27.59 27.48 2.81
CA PRO A 637 -28.60 28.01 1.90
C PRO A 637 -30.03 27.59 2.27
N PHE A 638 -30.22 26.49 2.99
CA PHE A 638 -31.54 26.08 3.49
C PHE A 638 -32.12 27.07 4.51
N PHE A 639 -31.29 27.60 5.41
CA PHE A 639 -31.69 28.53 6.47
C PHE A 639 -31.34 30.00 6.18
N GLY A 640 -30.69 30.30 5.06
CA GLY A 640 -30.33 31.66 4.67
C GLY A 640 -29.22 32.30 5.51
N LEU A 641 -28.30 31.49 6.03
CA LEU A 641 -27.19 31.97 6.87
C LEU A 641 -26.10 32.66 6.05
N ASP A 642 -25.56 33.77 6.58
CA ASP A 642 -24.41 34.48 5.99
C ASP A 642 -23.09 33.73 6.29
N GLY A 643 -21.98 34.08 5.61
CA GLY A 643 -20.61 33.53 5.81
C GLY A 643 -20.32 32.14 5.18
N SER A 644 -19.09 31.61 5.25
CA SER A 644 -18.72 30.33 4.60
C SER A 644 -19.05 29.12 5.49
N SER A 645 -19.71 28.11 4.91
CA SER A 645 -19.82 26.80 5.57
C SER A 645 -18.44 26.15 5.55
N GLY A 646 -17.91 25.79 6.72
CA GLY A 646 -16.61 25.13 6.84
C GLY A 646 -16.43 23.90 5.94
N ASN A 647 -15.19 23.51 5.68
CA ASN A 647 -14.82 22.52 4.66
C ASN A 647 -15.20 21.08 5.05
N TYR A 648 -15.20 20.80 6.35
CA TYR A 648 -15.49 19.48 6.89
C TYR A 648 -16.92 19.38 7.43
N PHE A 649 -17.46 18.16 7.48
CA PHE A 649 -18.79 17.90 8.04
C PHE A 649 -18.95 18.48 9.45
N ALA A 650 -17.96 18.24 10.32
CA ALA A 650 -17.97 18.74 11.70
C ALA A 650 -17.98 20.29 11.76
N GLU A 651 -17.23 20.94 10.87
CA GLU A 651 -17.12 22.39 10.79
C GLU A 651 -18.42 23.03 10.27
N SER A 652 -19.03 22.44 9.24
CA SER A 652 -20.34 22.86 8.72
C SER A 652 -21.44 22.75 9.78
N ILE A 653 -21.46 21.68 10.56
CA ILE A 653 -22.41 21.51 11.67
C ILE A 653 -22.16 22.53 12.78
N TYR A 654 -20.90 22.69 13.18
CA TYR A 654 -20.52 23.68 14.19
C TYR A 654 -20.93 25.10 13.77
N TYR A 655 -20.67 25.46 12.50
CA TYR A 655 -21.05 26.74 11.91
C TYR A 655 -22.56 26.98 11.94
N PHE A 656 -23.35 25.96 11.60
CA PHE A 656 -24.80 26.02 11.64
C PHE A 656 -25.32 26.32 13.06
N PHE A 657 -24.84 25.58 14.06
CA PHE A 657 -25.28 25.78 15.45
C PHE A 657 -24.81 27.12 16.02
N PHE A 658 -23.64 27.61 15.64
CA PHE A 658 -23.12 28.91 16.08
C PHE A 658 -23.98 30.08 15.52
N ASN A 659 -24.38 29.99 14.25
CA ASN A 659 -25.12 31.05 13.55
C ASN A 659 -26.64 30.85 13.54
N ILE A 660 -27.18 29.92 14.33
CA ILE A 660 -28.63 29.59 14.31
C ILE A 660 -29.54 30.79 14.64
N LYS A 661 -29.00 31.87 15.23
CA LYS A 661 -29.75 33.10 15.53
C LYS A 661 -29.92 34.04 14.33
N THR A 662 -29.15 33.90 13.25
CA THR A 662 -29.20 34.79 12.07
C THR A 662 -30.06 34.25 10.92
N VAL A 663 -30.90 33.25 11.20
CA VAL A 663 -31.77 32.59 10.21
C VAL A 663 -32.79 33.58 9.62
N LYS A 664 -32.87 33.62 8.28
CA LYS A 664 -33.89 34.39 7.55
C LYS A 664 -35.15 33.55 7.41
N LEU A 665 -36.26 33.99 8.03
CA LEU A 665 -37.48 33.18 8.20
C LEU A 665 -38.09 32.65 6.89
N TRP A 666 -38.05 33.43 5.80
CA TRP A 666 -38.64 33.04 4.51
C TRP A 666 -37.92 31.86 3.83
N GLU A 667 -36.63 31.67 4.11
CA GLU A 667 -35.80 30.63 3.51
C GLU A 667 -36.20 29.20 3.94
N PRO A 668 -36.22 28.85 5.25
CA PRO A 668 -36.61 27.52 5.68
C PRO A 668 -38.10 27.24 5.39
N ILE A 669 -38.97 28.26 5.37
CA ILE A 669 -40.38 28.08 4.98
C ILE A 669 -40.45 27.63 3.52
N LEU A 670 -39.78 28.32 2.60
CA LEU A 670 -39.75 27.92 1.20
C LEU A 670 -39.09 26.55 1.03
N ALA A 671 -37.97 26.30 1.71
CA ALA A 671 -37.23 25.03 1.63
C ALA A 671 -38.04 23.83 2.15
N THR A 672 -38.80 24.00 3.23
CA THR A 672 -39.68 22.94 3.75
C THR A 672 -40.87 22.69 2.82
N CYS A 673 -41.49 23.75 2.30
CA CYS A 673 -42.53 23.65 1.28
C CYS A 673 -42.05 22.92 0.01
N THR A 674 -40.83 23.19 -0.46
CA THR A 674 -40.28 22.51 -1.64
C THR A 674 -40.00 21.04 -1.39
N ILE A 675 -39.50 20.64 -0.21
CA ILE A 675 -39.36 19.21 0.18
C ILE A 675 -40.74 18.52 0.19
N ILE A 676 -41.73 19.12 0.85
CA ILE A 676 -43.09 18.57 0.92
C ILE A 676 -43.62 18.38 -0.51
N MET A 677 -43.46 19.37 -1.37
CA MET A 677 -43.90 19.31 -2.75
C MET A 677 -43.17 18.23 -3.57
N LEU A 678 -41.85 18.09 -3.43
CA LEU A 678 -41.09 17.03 -4.09
C LEU A 678 -41.58 15.64 -3.69
N THR A 679 -41.89 15.44 -2.41
CA THR A 679 -42.41 14.15 -1.92
C THR A 679 -43.84 13.87 -2.40
N LEU A 680 -44.71 14.88 -2.47
CA LEU A 680 -46.08 14.75 -3.01
C LEU A 680 -46.06 14.42 -4.50
N LEU A 681 -45.26 15.16 -5.30
CA LEU A 681 -45.11 14.93 -6.74
C LEU A 681 -44.51 13.54 -7.04
N LYS A 682 -43.64 13.03 -6.17
CA LYS A 682 -43.15 11.66 -6.27
C LYS A 682 -44.28 10.64 -6.07
N ARG A 683 -45.04 10.74 -4.97
CA ARG A 683 -46.16 9.83 -4.68
C ARG A 683 -47.22 9.82 -5.77
N LEU A 684 -47.48 10.97 -6.41
CA LEU A 684 -48.42 11.08 -7.53
C LEU A 684 -48.08 10.20 -8.74
N GLY A 685 -46.82 9.76 -8.88
CA GLY A 685 -46.36 8.93 -9.99
C GLY A 685 -46.12 7.45 -9.67
N GLU A 686 -46.18 7.03 -8.40
CA GLU A 686 -45.81 5.66 -7.99
C GLU A 686 -46.77 4.58 -8.55
N ASP A 687 -48.03 4.93 -8.84
CA ASP A 687 -49.05 4.00 -9.36
C ASP A 687 -49.27 4.07 -10.89
N CYS A 688 -48.47 4.87 -11.62
CA CYS A 688 -48.72 5.15 -13.05
C CYS A 688 -47.74 4.41 -13.97
N ASN A 689 -48.27 3.63 -14.91
CA ASN A 689 -47.48 2.97 -15.95
C ASN A 689 -47.54 3.71 -17.30
N ARG A 690 -46.50 3.52 -18.12
CA ARG A 690 -46.35 4.16 -19.43
C ARG A 690 -47.45 3.77 -20.45
N ALA A 691 -48.15 2.67 -20.21
CA ALA A 691 -49.20 2.12 -21.08
C ALA A 691 -50.61 2.61 -20.76
N ASP A 692 -50.76 3.49 -19.76
CA ASP A 692 -52.06 3.97 -19.30
C ASP A 692 -52.58 5.18 -20.11
N GLY A 693 -53.87 5.50 -19.99
CA GLY A 693 -54.51 6.64 -20.68
C GLY A 693 -53.91 8.01 -20.36
N PHE A 694 -54.22 9.01 -21.22
CA PHE A 694 -53.59 10.34 -21.25
C PHE A 694 -53.39 11.02 -19.87
N ILE A 695 -54.38 10.95 -18.98
CA ILE A 695 -54.32 11.58 -17.64
C ILE A 695 -53.27 10.92 -16.74
N ARG A 696 -53.08 9.60 -16.85
CA ARG A 696 -52.05 8.88 -16.08
C ARG A 696 -50.66 9.08 -16.69
N GLN A 697 -50.57 9.20 -18.02
CA GLN A 697 -49.33 9.55 -18.69
C GLN A 697 -48.85 10.97 -18.35
N ALA A 698 -49.77 11.94 -18.27
CA ALA A 698 -49.46 13.30 -17.81
C ALA A 698 -48.99 13.31 -16.35
N ARG A 699 -49.64 12.55 -15.46
CA ARG A 699 -49.20 12.37 -14.06
C ARG A 699 -47.80 11.76 -13.97
N TRP A 700 -47.52 10.73 -14.75
CA TRP A 700 -46.20 10.11 -14.84
C TRP A 700 -45.12 11.11 -15.27
N PHE A 701 -45.39 11.91 -16.32
CA PHE A 701 -44.45 12.92 -16.81
C PHE A 701 -44.18 14.05 -15.79
N ILE A 702 -45.23 14.53 -15.11
CA ILE A 702 -45.12 15.54 -14.04
C ILE A 702 -44.29 15.00 -12.87
N SER A 703 -44.53 13.75 -12.45
CA SER A 703 -43.77 13.10 -11.37
C SER A 703 -42.28 12.92 -11.73
N LEU A 704 -42.00 12.61 -13.00
CA LEU A 704 -40.65 12.44 -13.52
C LEU A 704 -39.92 13.79 -13.64
N SER A 705 -40.64 14.87 -13.95
CA SER A 705 -40.12 16.24 -14.08
C SER A 705 -40.21 17.06 -12.77
N ARG A 706 -40.48 16.41 -11.62
CA ARG A 706 -40.71 17.07 -10.31
C ARG A 706 -39.65 18.10 -9.91
N ASN A 707 -38.37 17.84 -10.22
CA ASN A 707 -37.26 18.73 -9.87
C ASN A 707 -37.37 20.07 -10.59
N ALA A 708 -37.74 20.08 -11.88
CA ALA A 708 -37.95 21.30 -12.64
C ALA A 708 -39.19 22.06 -12.18
N VAL A 709 -40.29 21.33 -11.96
CA VAL A 709 -41.57 21.89 -11.53
C VAL A 709 -41.43 22.67 -10.22
N VAL A 710 -40.76 22.10 -9.22
CA VAL A 710 -40.58 22.75 -7.91
C VAL A 710 -39.70 24.00 -7.99
N VAL A 711 -38.69 23.99 -8.87
CA VAL A 711 -37.81 25.16 -9.07
C VAL A 711 -38.56 26.29 -9.77
N ILE A 712 -39.38 25.97 -10.78
CA ILE A 712 -40.25 26.94 -11.46
C ILE A 712 -41.26 27.54 -10.47
N MET A 713 -41.88 26.73 -9.61
CA MET A 713 -42.79 27.26 -8.60
C MET A 713 -42.07 28.15 -7.58
N GLY A 714 -40.88 27.76 -7.12
CA GLY A 714 -40.07 28.59 -6.24
C GLY A 714 -39.73 29.96 -6.88
N MET A 715 -39.45 29.97 -8.17
CA MET A 715 -39.19 31.18 -8.95
C MET A 715 -40.43 32.09 -9.03
N VAL A 716 -41.61 31.53 -9.30
CA VAL A 716 -42.88 32.28 -9.31
C VAL A 716 -43.19 32.86 -7.93
N ILE A 717 -43.01 32.08 -6.86
CA ILE A 717 -43.22 32.53 -5.48
C ILE A 717 -42.24 33.66 -5.14
N ALA A 718 -40.98 33.54 -5.52
CA ALA A 718 -39.98 34.58 -5.27
C ALA A 718 -40.26 35.88 -6.03
N TYR A 719 -40.70 35.78 -7.28
CA TYR A 719 -41.15 36.92 -8.06
C TYR A 719 -42.37 37.61 -7.41
N ALA A 720 -43.36 36.83 -6.97
CA ALA A 720 -44.54 37.35 -6.29
C ALA A 720 -44.19 38.02 -4.94
N LEU A 721 -43.30 37.42 -4.15
CA LEU A 721 -42.85 38.01 -2.87
C LEU A 721 -42.08 39.31 -3.07
N LYS A 722 -41.22 39.40 -4.10
CA LYS A 722 -40.53 40.65 -4.45
C LYS A 722 -41.51 41.75 -4.84
N PHE A 723 -42.56 41.39 -5.58
CA PHE A 723 -43.62 42.32 -5.98
C PHE A 723 -44.46 42.81 -4.77
N ILE A 724 -44.76 41.93 -3.82
CA ILE A 724 -45.61 42.25 -2.65
C ILE A 724 -44.85 43.10 -1.61
N TYR A 725 -43.61 42.74 -1.26
CA TYR A 725 -42.87 43.35 -0.15
C TYR A 725 -41.90 44.44 -0.59
N ASN A 726 -41.78 44.72 -1.90
CA ASN A 726 -40.86 45.70 -2.49
C ASN A 726 -39.40 45.57 -2.02
N SER A 727 -39.04 44.39 -1.53
CA SER A 727 -37.74 44.00 -0.97
C SER A 727 -37.46 42.56 -1.39
N GLU A 728 -36.21 42.10 -1.23
CA GLU A 728 -35.81 40.73 -1.55
C GLU A 728 -35.77 39.88 -0.26
N PRO A 729 -36.91 39.30 0.18
CA PRO A 729 -36.94 38.50 1.40
C PRO A 729 -36.20 37.16 1.27
N LEU A 730 -35.92 36.72 0.04
CA LEU A 730 -35.23 35.47 -0.29
C LEU A 730 -33.89 35.79 -0.96
N ILE A 731 -32.88 34.98 -0.68
CA ILE A 731 -31.57 35.02 -1.33
C ILE A 731 -31.72 34.33 -2.69
N LEU A 732 -31.75 35.18 -3.72
CA LEU A 732 -31.82 34.77 -5.11
C LEU A 732 -30.44 34.41 -5.66
N ILE A 733 -30.41 33.74 -6.81
CA ILE A 733 -29.18 33.37 -7.50
C ILE A 733 -28.45 34.61 -8.06
N GLY A 734 -29.20 35.57 -8.59
CA GLY A 734 -28.64 36.77 -9.24
C GLY A 734 -28.51 36.63 -10.75
N ASP A 735 -27.84 37.58 -11.39
CA ASP A 735 -27.67 37.61 -12.84
C ASP A 735 -26.82 36.44 -13.34
N ILE A 736 -27.27 35.82 -14.44
CA ILE A 736 -26.60 34.71 -15.11
C ILE A 736 -26.13 35.22 -16.47
N GLY A 737 -24.86 34.99 -16.81
CA GLY A 737 -24.29 35.33 -18.11
C GLY A 737 -25.13 34.78 -19.27
N LYS A 738 -25.52 35.64 -20.22
CA LYS A 738 -26.27 35.24 -21.41
C LYS A 738 -25.30 34.73 -22.48
N GLY A 739 -25.60 33.57 -23.07
CA GLY A 739 -24.88 33.06 -24.24
C GLY A 739 -24.27 31.67 -24.04
N LEU A 740 -23.78 31.13 -25.16
CA LEU A 740 -23.00 29.89 -25.19
C LEU A 740 -21.59 30.16 -24.66
N PRO A 741 -20.90 29.13 -24.11
CA PRO A 741 -19.54 29.30 -23.61
C PRO A 741 -18.60 29.68 -24.75
N GLU A 742 -17.73 30.66 -24.50
CA GLU A 742 -16.63 30.96 -25.40
C GLU A 742 -15.57 29.87 -25.28
N PHE A 743 -15.18 29.28 -26.42
CA PHE A 743 -14.12 28.27 -26.45
C PHE A 743 -12.76 28.97 -26.34
N THR A 744 -12.19 28.95 -25.14
CA THR A 744 -10.88 29.52 -24.82
C THR A 744 -9.91 28.43 -24.38
N TRP A 745 -8.61 28.72 -24.43
CA TRP A 745 -7.63 27.82 -23.82
C TRP A 745 -7.84 27.76 -22.30
N PRO A 746 -7.61 26.60 -21.65
CA PRO A 746 -7.60 26.53 -20.19
C PRO A 746 -6.58 27.52 -19.61
N PRO A 747 -6.91 28.22 -18.51
CA PRO A 747 -6.01 29.22 -17.93
C PRO A 747 -4.80 28.52 -17.31
N PHE A 748 -3.62 28.74 -17.91
CA PHE A 748 -2.33 28.27 -17.39
C PHE A 748 -1.62 29.32 -16.52
N SER A 749 -2.21 30.50 -16.38
CA SER A 749 -1.82 31.53 -15.44
C SER A 749 -3.08 32.28 -14.99
N THR A 750 -3.07 32.77 -13.75
CA THR A 750 -4.17 33.58 -13.20
C THR A 750 -3.62 34.72 -12.36
N THR A 751 -4.35 35.83 -12.31
CA THR A 751 -4.06 36.97 -11.42
C THR A 751 -4.93 36.85 -10.19
N ALA A 752 -4.35 36.40 -9.08
CA ALA A 752 -5.04 36.35 -7.79
C ALA A 752 -4.50 37.47 -6.89
N GLY A 753 -5.29 38.53 -6.69
CA GLY A 753 -4.82 39.74 -6.02
C GLY A 753 -3.73 40.47 -6.83
N ASN A 754 -2.60 40.79 -6.19
CA ASN A 754 -1.47 41.50 -6.82
C ASN A 754 -0.39 40.58 -7.42
N GLN A 755 -0.59 39.26 -7.42
CA GLN A 755 0.39 38.29 -7.92
C GLN A 755 -0.16 37.52 -9.13
N THR A 756 0.68 37.37 -10.15
CA THR A 756 0.45 36.47 -11.29
C THR A 756 0.96 35.08 -10.91
N LEU A 757 0.06 34.12 -10.78
CA LEU A 757 0.39 32.73 -10.51
C LEU A 757 0.65 31.99 -11.82
N ASN A 758 1.81 31.34 -11.90
CA ASN A 758 2.16 30.50 -13.05
C ASN A 758 1.56 29.09 -12.93
N PHE A 759 1.55 28.31 -14.02
CA PHE A 759 1.03 26.95 -14.05
C PHE A 759 1.59 26.05 -12.93
N ILE A 760 2.90 26.08 -12.69
CA ILE A 760 3.54 25.27 -11.64
C ILE A 760 3.06 25.67 -10.25
N GLU A 761 2.84 26.97 -10.01
CA GLU A 761 2.33 27.49 -8.75
C GLU A 761 0.85 27.16 -8.59
N MET A 762 0.03 27.28 -9.64
CA MET A 762 -1.37 26.87 -9.63
C MET A 762 -1.52 25.37 -9.34
N VAL A 763 -0.69 24.52 -9.98
CA VAL A 763 -0.63 23.07 -9.70
C VAL A 763 -0.12 22.82 -8.27
N GLY A 764 0.86 23.58 -7.81
CA GLY A 764 1.35 23.52 -6.43
C GLY A 764 0.28 23.88 -5.39
N ILE A 765 -0.55 24.88 -5.66
CA ILE A 765 -1.69 25.29 -4.83
C ILE A 765 -2.79 24.23 -4.84
N LEU A 766 -3.13 23.67 -6.01
CA LEU A 766 -4.03 22.51 -6.10
C LEU A 766 -3.48 21.33 -5.30
N GLY A 767 -2.15 21.15 -5.30
CA GLY A 767 -1.45 20.15 -4.50
C GLY A 767 -1.98 18.75 -4.77
N ALA A 768 -2.42 18.06 -3.70
CA ALA A 768 -2.98 16.72 -3.80
C ALA A 768 -4.28 16.65 -4.62
N GLN A 769 -5.05 17.74 -4.71
CA GLN A 769 -6.35 17.74 -5.42
C GLN A 769 -6.21 17.53 -6.92
N ALA A 770 -5.08 17.94 -7.50
CA ALA A 770 -4.77 17.67 -8.91
C ALA A 770 -4.79 16.17 -9.22
N VAL A 771 -4.51 15.33 -8.23
CA VAL A 771 -4.57 13.87 -8.33
C VAL A 771 -5.91 13.34 -7.82
N VAL A 772 -6.43 13.85 -6.71
CA VAL A 772 -7.64 13.29 -6.10
C VAL A 772 -8.89 13.53 -6.96
N ILE A 773 -9.07 14.72 -7.53
CA ILE A 773 -10.22 15.06 -8.39
C ILE A 773 -10.38 14.04 -9.54
N PRO A 774 -9.33 13.72 -10.34
CA PRO A 774 -9.47 12.70 -11.37
C PRO A 774 -9.83 11.32 -10.82
N PHE A 775 -9.23 10.90 -9.69
CA PHE A 775 -9.58 9.61 -9.09
C PHE A 775 -11.05 9.57 -8.64
N VAL A 776 -11.56 10.60 -7.98
CA VAL A 776 -12.97 10.69 -7.56
C VAL A 776 -13.90 10.68 -8.78
N ALA A 777 -13.56 11.41 -9.85
CA ALA A 777 -14.34 11.40 -11.09
C ALA A 777 -14.41 10.01 -11.75
N ILE A 778 -13.30 9.27 -11.76
CA ILE A 778 -13.25 7.88 -12.24
C ILE A 778 -14.18 7.00 -11.41
N LEU A 779 -14.07 7.11 -10.08
CA LEU A 779 -14.81 6.28 -9.15
C LEU A 779 -16.31 6.50 -9.30
N GLU A 780 -16.76 7.75 -9.32
CA GLU A 780 -18.18 8.08 -9.49
C GLU A 780 -18.72 7.55 -10.82
N THR A 781 -18.07 7.85 -11.94
CA THR A 781 -18.57 7.44 -13.25
C THR A 781 -18.66 5.91 -13.34
N VAL A 782 -17.61 5.18 -12.94
CA VAL A 782 -17.62 3.72 -13.08
C VAL A 782 -18.55 3.06 -12.06
N ALA A 783 -18.68 3.58 -10.84
CA ALA A 783 -19.64 3.09 -9.86
C ALA A 783 -21.07 3.22 -10.39
N ILE A 784 -21.41 4.36 -10.98
CA ILE A 784 -22.73 4.62 -11.58
C ILE A 784 -22.94 3.72 -12.80
N ALA A 785 -21.95 3.63 -13.69
CA ALA A 785 -22.02 2.75 -14.86
C ALA A 785 -22.32 1.31 -14.42
N LYS A 786 -21.62 0.80 -13.41
CA LYS A 786 -21.81 -0.54 -12.83
C LYS A 786 -23.20 -0.72 -12.21
N ALA A 787 -23.67 0.28 -11.46
CA ALA A 787 -24.97 0.20 -10.78
C ALA A 787 -26.16 0.17 -11.77
N PHE A 788 -26.02 0.82 -12.93
CA PHE A 788 -27.12 0.99 -13.90
C PHE A 788 -26.93 0.24 -15.22
N ALA A 789 -25.94 -0.66 -15.33
CA ALA A 789 -25.80 -1.55 -16.48
C ALA A 789 -26.65 -2.82 -16.32
N GLU A 790 -27.84 -2.81 -16.91
CA GLU A 790 -28.74 -3.97 -17.00
C GLU A 790 -28.17 -5.06 -17.92
N GLY A 791 -27.19 -5.84 -17.44
CA GLY A 791 -26.62 -6.97 -18.20
C GLY A 791 -25.71 -6.57 -19.38
N GLY A 792 -25.61 -5.28 -19.69
CA GLY A 792 -24.73 -4.74 -20.73
C GLY A 792 -23.24 -4.80 -20.35
N ARG A 793 -22.38 -4.89 -21.37
CA ARG A 793 -20.93 -4.82 -21.19
C ARG A 793 -20.54 -3.36 -20.92
N ILE A 794 -20.05 -3.05 -19.72
CA ILE A 794 -19.37 -1.78 -19.47
C ILE A 794 -17.90 -2.01 -19.78
N ASP A 795 -17.29 -1.20 -20.63
CA ASP A 795 -15.83 -1.17 -20.74
C ASP A 795 -15.31 -0.01 -19.88
N ALA A 796 -14.70 -0.35 -18.73
CA ALA A 796 -14.19 0.66 -17.81
C ALA A 796 -13.12 1.54 -18.48
N THR A 797 -12.30 0.96 -19.36
CA THR A 797 -11.27 1.72 -20.09
C THR A 797 -11.90 2.73 -21.04
N GLN A 798 -12.98 2.33 -21.74
CA GLN A 798 -13.70 3.24 -22.62
C GLN A 798 -14.39 4.37 -21.85
N GLU A 799 -14.97 4.07 -20.68
CA GLU A 799 -15.56 5.09 -19.81
C GLU A 799 -14.51 6.10 -19.30
N LEU A 800 -13.29 5.64 -18.99
CA LEU A 800 -12.16 6.54 -18.66
C LEU A 800 -11.85 7.47 -19.83
N ILE A 801 -11.70 6.94 -21.04
CA ILE A 801 -11.43 7.76 -22.24
C ILE A 801 -12.55 8.77 -22.46
N ALA A 802 -13.82 8.35 -22.36
CA ALA A 802 -14.97 9.21 -22.55
C ALA A 802 -15.02 10.35 -21.52
N VAL A 803 -14.86 10.06 -20.22
CA VAL A 803 -14.89 11.08 -19.15
C VAL A 803 -13.66 11.98 -19.18
N GLY A 804 -12.49 11.42 -19.51
CA GLY A 804 -11.26 12.18 -19.72
C GLY A 804 -11.43 13.22 -20.82
N LEU A 805 -11.97 12.81 -21.98
CA LEU A 805 -12.29 13.71 -23.08
C LEU A 805 -13.38 14.72 -22.70
N CYS A 806 -14.42 14.31 -21.96
CA CYS A 806 -15.46 15.24 -21.51
C CYS A 806 -14.86 16.38 -20.66
N ASN A 807 -13.94 16.07 -19.75
CA ASN A 807 -13.29 17.05 -18.89
C ASN A 807 -12.29 17.93 -19.66
N ILE A 808 -11.49 17.36 -20.58
CA ILE A 808 -10.57 18.13 -21.45
C ILE A 808 -11.37 19.11 -22.30
N VAL A 809 -12.32 18.62 -23.11
CA VAL A 809 -13.12 19.48 -23.99
C VAL A 809 -13.98 20.46 -23.19
N GLY A 810 -14.51 20.02 -22.04
CA GLY A 810 -15.23 20.88 -21.11
C GLY A 810 -14.39 22.06 -20.63
N SER A 811 -13.10 21.85 -20.32
CA SER A 811 -12.22 22.93 -19.86
C SER A 811 -12.03 24.03 -20.91
N PHE A 812 -12.03 23.68 -22.21
CA PHE A 812 -12.03 24.69 -23.27
C PHE A 812 -13.33 25.50 -23.32
N GLY A 813 -14.46 24.90 -22.95
CA GLY A 813 -15.76 25.56 -22.81
C GLY A 813 -16.04 26.09 -21.41
N GLN A 814 -15.01 26.44 -20.63
CA GLN A 814 -15.12 27.01 -19.28
C GLN A 814 -15.92 26.13 -18.29
N SER A 815 -15.78 24.81 -18.39
CA SER A 815 -16.42 23.85 -17.48
C SER A 815 -15.62 23.66 -16.19
N MET A 816 -16.33 23.52 -15.07
CA MET A 816 -15.83 22.88 -13.86
C MET A 816 -15.64 21.36 -14.05
N PRO A 817 -14.97 20.64 -13.13
CA PRO A 817 -14.81 19.19 -13.23
C PRO A 817 -16.15 18.46 -13.23
N ILE A 818 -16.26 17.43 -14.08
CA ILE A 818 -17.50 16.69 -14.34
C ILE A 818 -17.30 15.17 -14.24
N THR A 819 -18.41 14.48 -13.99
CA THR A 819 -18.46 13.02 -13.85
C THR A 819 -19.91 12.53 -14.06
N GLY A 820 -20.13 11.21 -14.04
CA GLY A 820 -21.47 10.63 -14.03
C GLY A 820 -22.29 11.11 -12.82
N SER A 821 -23.59 11.38 -13.00
CA SER A 821 -24.48 11.77 -11.90
C SER A 821 -25.48 10.66 -11.56
N PHE A 822 -25.52 10.22 -10.30
CA PHE A 822 -26.48 9.20 -9.82
C PHE A 822 -27.93 9.62 -10.05
N ALA A 823 -28.30 10.83 -9.65
CA ALA A 823 -29.68 11.31 -9.75
C ALA A 823 -30.15 11.42 -11.22
N ARG A 824 -29.30 11.94 -12.11
CA ARG A 824 -29.64 12.10 -13.54
C ARG A 824 -29.66 10.75 -14.26
N THR A 825 -28.73 9.86 -13.95
CA THR A 825 -28.65 8.51 -14.53
C THR A 825 -29.81 7.64 -14.08
N ALA A 826 -30.23 7.71 -12.81
CA ALA A 826 -31.42 7.02 -12.33
C ALA A 826 -32.69 7.49 -13.07
N LEU A 827 -32.83 8.79 -13.30
CA LEU A 827 -33.94 9.32 -14.10
C LEU A 827 -33.86 8.86 -15.55
N ASN A 828 -32.67 8.88 -16.16
CA ASN A 828 -32.46 8.39 -17.52
C ASN A 828 -32.85 6.91 -17.68
N HIS A 829 -32.51 6.09 -16.68
CA HIS A 829 -32.87 4.68 -16.58
C HIS A 829 -34.38 4.47 -16.44
N ILE A 830 -35.03 5.19 -15.51
CA ILE A 830 -36.49 5.11 -15.30
C ILE A 830 -37.26 5.55 -16.57
N SER A 831 -36.71 6.49 -17.33
CA SER A 831 -37.28 6.93 -18.60
C SER A 831 -37.22 5.89 -19.72
N GLY A 832 -36.44 4.82 -19.54
CA GLY A 832 -36.28 3.72 -20.50
C GLY A 832 -35.48 4.11 -21.74
N VAL A 833 -34.46 4.96 -21.57
CA VAL A 833 -33.51 5.27 -22.65
C VAL A 833 -32.69 4.03 -22.98
N LYS A 834 -32.46 3.78 -24.27
CA LYS A 834 -31.74 2.59 -24.76
C LYS A 834 -30.48 2.90 -25.57
N THR A 835 -30.28 4.18 -25.91
CA THR A 835 -29.11 4.64 -26.69
C THR A 835 -28.55 5.93 -26.10
N PRO A 836 -27.24 6.20 -26.26
CA PRO A 836 -26.64 7.45 -25.81
C PRO A 836 -27.25 8.69 -26.50
N ALA A 837 -27.92 8.51 -27.64
CA ALA A 837 -28.59 9.58 -28.40
C ALA A 837 -29.63 10.36 -27.58
N GLY A 838 -30.15 9.82 -26.47
CA GLY A 838 -30.95 10.59 -25.51
C GLY A 838 -30.24 11.88 -25.04
N GLY A 839 -28.90 11.86 -24.95
CA GLY A 839 -28.08 13.03 -24.62
C GLY A 839 -28.21 14.19 -25.61
N VAL A 840 -28.51 13.93 -26.88
CA VAL A 840 -28.69 15.00 -27.90
C VAL A 840 -29.85 15.91 -27.54
N THR A 841 -30.99 15.32 -27.13
CA THR A 841 -32.16 16.11 -26.71
C THR A 841 -31.89 16.92 -25.45
N LYS A 842 -31.03 16.42 -24.54
CA LYS A 842 -30.55 17.16 -23.37
C LYS A 842 -29.71 18.36 -23.77
N VAL A 843 -28.74 18.17 -24.68
CA VAL A 843 -27.89 19.25 -25.20
C VAL A 843 -28.74 20.33 -25.86
N LEU A 844 -29.70 19.95 -26.71
CA LEU A 844 -30.59 20.89 -27.39
C LEU A 844 -31.38 21.75 -26.40
N LEU A 845 -31.95 21.14 -25.35
CA LEU A 845 -32.69 21.89 -24.34
C LEU A 845 -31.79 22.82 -23.50
N LEU A 846 -30.55 22.41 -23.24
CA LEU A 846 -29.55 23.26 -22.56
C LEU A 846 -29.16 24.48 -23.40
N VAL A 847 -29.02 24.33 -24.73
CA VAL A 847 -28.79 25.45 -25.66
C VAL A 847 -29.95 26.44 -25.61
N VAL A 848 -31.19 25.95 -25.63
CA VAL A 848 -32.39 26.80 -25.50
C VAL A 848 -32.42 27.52 -24.15
N ALA A 849 -32.07 26.82 -23.07
CA ALA A 849 -32.03 27.41 -21.74
C ALA A 849 -30.97 28.53 -21.61
N LEU A 850 -29.76 28.32 -22.14
CA LEU A 850 -28.67 29.29 -22.11
C LEU A 850 -28.92 30.54 -22.98
N THR A 851 -29.66 30.38 -24.07
CA THR A 851 -29.94 31.49 -25.00
C THR A 851 -31.17 32.31 -24.60
N TYR A 852 -32.24 31.67 -24.11
CA TYR A 852 -33.53 32.35 -23.88
C TYR A 852 -34.02 32.38 -22.41
N LEU A 853 -33.61 31.44 -21.55
CA LEU A 853 -34.20 31.30 -20.19
C LEU A 853 -33.35 31.89 -19.06
N THR A 854 -32.13 32.34 -19.35
CA THR A 854 -31.18 32.88 -18.36
C THR A 854 -31.71 34.09 -17.58
N SER A 855 -32.45 35.01 -18.23
CA SER A 855 -33.07 36.14 -17.53
C SER A 855 -34.13 35.73 -16.53
N THR A 856 -34.81 34.60 -16.76
CA THR A 856 -35.85 34.08 -15.86
C THR A 856 -35.23 33.37 -14.66
N PHE A 857 -34.05 32.74 -14.84
CA PHE A 857 -33.34 32.04 -13.78
C PHE A 857 -32.79 32.94 -12.67
N TYR A 858 -32.75 34.27 -12.86
CA TYR A 858 -32.45 35.24 -11.82
C TYR A 858 -33.25 35.02 -10.53
N TYR A 859 -34.54 34.70 -10.67
CA TYR A 859 -35.50 34.57 -9.57
C TYR A 859 -35.45 33.22 -8.86
N ILE A 860 -34.52 32.32 -9.19
CA ILE A 860 -34.43 31.03 -8.50
C ILE A 860 -33.95 31.25 -7.05
N PRO A 861 -34.68 30.78 -6.02
CA PRO A 861 -34.24 30.87 -4.64
C PRO A 861 -33.19 29.82 -4.28
N LYS A 862 -32.12 30.22 -3.59
CA LYS A 862 -31.06 29.30 -3.16
C LYS A 862 -31.57 28.21 -2.20
N SER A 863 -32.54 28.53 -1.34
CA SER A 863 -33.21 27.57 -0.44
C SER A 863 -33.96 26.46 -1.15
N SER A 864 -34.58 26.75 -2.30
CA SER A 864 -35.27 25.75 -3.13
C SER A 864 -34.28 24.75 -3.75
N LEU A 865 -33.12 25.22 -4.20
CA LEU A 865 -32.04 24.36 -4.71
C LEU A 865 -31.41 23.52 -3.60
N ALA A 866 -31.20 24.09 -2.41
CA ALA A 866 -30.69 23.35 -1.24
C ALA A 866 -31.64 22.22 -0.84
N ALA A 867 -32.94 22.49 -0.76
CA ALA A 867 -33.99 21.50 -0.50
C ALA A 867 -34.03 20.37 -1.56
N LEU A 868 -33.87 20.74 -2.84
CA LEU A 868 -33.75 19.77 -3.94
C LEU A 868 -32.55 18.85 -3.74
N ILE A 869 -31.37 19.41 -3.43
CA ILE A 869 -30.15 18.63 -3.18
C ILE A 869 -30.39 17.69 -1.99
N ILE A 870 -30.83 18.20 -0.83
CA ILE A 870 -31.09 17.38 0.37
C ILE A 870 -32.05 16.22 0.07
N THR A 871 -33.14 16.47 -0.65
CA THR A 871 -34.13 15.44 -1.01
C THR A 871 -33.52 14.36 -1.91
N THR A 872 -32.64 14.73 -2.84
CA THR A 872 -31.94 13.76 -3.69
C THR A 872 -30.97 12.89 -2.89
N LEU A 873 -30.29 13.43 -1.89
CA LEU A 873 -29.32 12.70 -1.06
C LEU A 873 -29.98 11.59 -0.23
N PHE A 874 -31.16 11.83 0.34
CA PHE A 874 -31.92 10.81 1.07
C PHE A 874 -32.24 9.57 0.23
N HIS A 875 -32.40 9.73 -1.09
CA HIS A 875 -32.64 8.61 -1.99
C HIS A 875 -31.36 7.89 -2.42
N MET A 876 -30.19 8.50 -2.23
CA MET A 876 -28.89 7.91 -2.54
C MET A 876 -28.34 7.05 -1.39
N THR A 877 -28.77 7.29 -0.15
CA THR A 877 -28.36 6.52 1.03
C THR A 877 -29.15 5.22 1.18
N ASP A 878 -28.50 4.06 1.00
CA ASP A 878 -29.12 2.74 1.20
C ASP A 878 -28.82 2.18 2.60
N PHE A 879 -29.68 2.47 3.57
CA PHE A 879 -29.57 1.95 4.93
C PHE A 879 -29.83 0.44 5.03
N LYS A 880 -30.55 -0.16 4.07
CA LYS A 880 -30.84 -1.61 4.10
C LYS A 880 -29.56 -2.41 3.82
N PHE A 881 -28.69 -1.91 2.94
CA PHE A 881 -27.40 -2.52 2.62
C PHE A 881 -26.55 -2.79 3.87
N PHE A 882 -26.48 -1.83 4.81
CA PHE A 882 -25.75 -1.98 6.07
C PHE A 882 -26.21 -3.20 6.88
N THR A 883 -27.53 -3.37 7.02
CA THR A 883 -28.10 -4.49 7.78
C THR A 883 -27.89 -5.84 7.10
N SER A 884 -27.87 -5.87 5.76
CA SER A 884 -27.55 -7.07 4.98
C SER A 884 -26.08 -7.46 5.18
N LEU A 885 -25.17 -6.48 5.09
CA LEU A 885 -23.73 -6.71 5.22
C LEU A 885 -23.33 -7.19 6.63
N TRP A 886 -23.98 -6.66 7.68
CA TRP A 886 -23.79 -7.13 9.05
C TRP A 886 -24.08 -8.63 9.22
N LYS A 887 -25.08 -9.15 8.51
CA LYS A 887 -25.45 -10.57 8.53
C LYS A 887 -24.54 -11.43 7.63
N ALA A 888 -24.06 -10.88 6.53
CA ALA A 888 -23.26 -11.59 5.52
C ALA A 888 -21.76 -11.67 5.87
N SER A 889 -21.07 -10.53 5.98
CA SER A 889 -19.62 -10.46 6.16
C SER A 889 -19.21 -9.30 7.07
N LYS A 890 -18.68 -9.65 8.26
CA LYS A 890 -18.14 -8.66 9.21
C LYS A 890 -16.86 -7.99 8.72
N LYS A 891 -16.09 -8.65 7.85
CA LYS A 891 -14.86 -8.09 7.26
C LYS A 891 -15.21 -6.95 6.30
N GLU A 892 -16.20 -7.15 5.43
CA GLU A 892 -16.65 -6.13 4.47
C GLU A 892 -17.38 -4.97 5.17
N LEU A 893 -18.14 -5.27 6.22
CA LEU A 893 -18.73 -4.23 7.07
C LEU A 893 -17.67 -3.31 7.68
N LEU A 894 -16.53 -3.87 8.10
CA LEU A 894 -15.42 -3.09 8.64
C LEU A 894 -14.91 -2.10 7.58
N VAL A 895 -14.71 -2.53 6.34
CA VAL A 895 -14.31 -1.66 5.21
C VAL A 895 -15.31 -0.52 5.00
N LEU A 896 -16.61 -0.81 5.03
CA LEU A 896 -17.64 0.22 4.88
C LEU A 896 -17.55 1.27 6.00
N ILE A 897 -17.46 0.81 7.25
CA ILE A 897 -17.40 1.71 8.42
C ILE A 897 -16.12 2.53 8.40
N THR A 898 -14.96 1.92 8.12
CA THR A 898 -13.67 2.65 8.06
C THR A 898 -13.70 3.70 6.95
N THR A 899 -14.21 3.36 5.77
CA THR A 899 -14.36 4.30 4.65
C THR A 899 -15.26 5.46 5.05
N MET A 900 -16.44 5.18 5.61
CA MET A 900 -17.42 6.20 5.99
C MET A 900 -16.88 7.16 7.06
N VAL A 901 -16.23 6.62 8.11
CA VAL A 901 -15.66 7.44 9.20
C VAL A 901 -14.51 8.31 8.68
N MET A 902 -13.60 7.74 7.89
CA MET A 902 -12.48 8.51 7.34
C MET A 902 -12.96 9.61 6.39
N CYS A 903 -13.97 9.34 5.55
CA CYS A 903 -14.60 10.34 4.69
C CYS A 903 -15.18 11.51 5.48
N LEU A 904 -15.92 11.23 6.57
CA LEU A 904 -16.63 12.27 7.34
C LEU A 904 -15.70 13.20 8.12
N PHE A 905 -14.62 12.66 8.70
CA PHE A 905 -13.77 13.43 9.62
C PHE A 905 -12.49 13.96 8.98
N PHE A 906 -11.88 13.21 8.05
CA PHE A 906 -10.59 13.59 7.45
C PHE A 906 -10.75 14.13 6.03
N GLY A 907 -11.90 13.92 5.40
CA GLY A 907 -12.20 14.31 4.03
C GLY A 907 -12.44 13.11 3.12
N LEU A 908 -13.26 13.31 2.09
CA LEU A 908 -13.69 12.27 1.16
C LEU A 908 -12.52 11.53 0.48
N GLU A 909 -11.46 12.28 0.21
CA GLU A 909 -10.21 11.84 -0.43
C GLU A 909 -9.54 10.71 0.35
N TYR A 910 -9.25 11.01 1.63
CA TYR A 910 -8.58 10.08 2.53
C TYR A 910 -9.50 8.89 2.85
N GLY A 911 -10.81 9.13 2.94
CA GLY A 911 -11.77 8.05 3.18
C GLY A 911 -11.85 7.04 2.05
N ILE A 912 -11.87 7.49 0.80
CA ILE A 912 -11.81 6.58 -0.36
C ILE A 912 -10.49 5.80 -0.37
N ILE A 913 -9.35 6.48 -0.23
CA ILE A 913 -8.03 5.83 -0.31
C ILE A 913 -7.91 4.78 0.80
N THR A 914 -8.28 5.12 2.03
CA THR A 914 -8.25 4.17 3.15
C THR A 914 -9.22 3.01 2.97
N GLY A 915 -10.39 3.25 2.37
CA GLY A 915 -11.34 2.20 1.99
C GLY A 915 -10.76 1.21 0.99
N ILE A 916 -10.22 1.71 -0.13
CA ILE A 916 -9.59 0.89 -1.18
C ILE A 916 -8.40 0.10 -0.62
N VAL A 917 -7.54 0.74 0.19
CA VAL A 917 -6.39 0.07 0.82
C VAL A 917 -6.85 -1.00 1.80
N SER A 918 -7.84 -0.71 2.66
CA SER A 918 -8.37 -1.69 3.61
C SER A 918 -8.95 -2.91 2.89
N ASP A 919 -9.64 -2.70 1.77
CA ASP A 919 -10.24 -3.75 0.97
C ASP A 919 -9.20 -4.59 0.21
N ALA A 920 -8.22 -3.91 -0.40
CA ALA A 920 -7.07 -4.56 -1.03
C ALA A 920 -6.27 -5.41 -0.03
N LEU A 921 -6.09 -4.93 1.21
CA LEU A 921 -5.42 -5.70 2.28
C LEU A 921 -6.21 -6.97 2.66
N LEU A 922 -7.55 -6.91 2.68
CA LEU A 922 -8.38 -8.09 2.93
C LEU A 922 -8.29 -9.10 1.78
N LEU A 923 -8.31 -8.64 0.53
CA LEU A 923 -8.09 -9.49 -0.64
C LEU A 923 -6.72 -10.15 -0.60
N LEU A 924 -5.67 -9.38 -0.34
CA LEU A 924 -4.31 -9.89 -0.22
C LEU A 924 -4.21 -10.92 0.90
N TYR A 925 -4.86 -10.69 2.04
CA TYR A 925 -4.91 -11.67 3.14
C TYR A 925 -5.53 -13.00 2.71
N ASP A 926 -6.66 -12.96 1.98
CA ASP A 926 -7.33 -14.16 1.51
C ASP A 926 -6.50 -14.89 0.42
N VAL A 927 -5.77 -14.15 -0.43
CA VAL A 927 -4.82 -14.72 -1.42
C VAL A 927 -3.62 -15.38 -0.74
N ALA A 928 -3.07 -14.79 0.33
CA ALA A 928 -1.92 -15.34 1.06
C ALA A 928 -2.28 -16.55 1.94
N ARG A 929 -3.57 -16.77 2.23
CA ARG A 929 -4.06 -17.89 3.05
C ARG A 929 -5.10 -18.71 2.29
N PRO A 930 -4.74 -19.34 1.16
CA PRO A 930 -5.68 -20.17 0.43
C PRO A 930 -6.09 -21.38 1.26
N PHE A 931 -7.33 -21.83 1.06
CA PHE A 931 -7.77 -23.13 1.56
C PHE A 931 -7.00 -24.24 0.84
N ILE A 932 -6.52 -25.22 1.60
CA ILE A 932 -5.76 -26.37 1.10
C ILE A 932 -6.42 -27.62 1.65
N GLU A 933 -6.86 -28.48 0.74
CA GLU A 933 -7.40 -29.77 1.11
C GLU A 933 -6.26 -30.74 1.39
N VAL A 934 -6.26 -31.30 2.61
CA VAL A 934 -5.31 -32.33 3.03
C VAL A 934 -6.10 -33.59 3.34
N GLN A 935 -5.89 -34.62 2.54
CA GLN A 935 -6.50 -35.94 2.72
C GLN A 935 -5.46 -36.89 3.31
N ILE A 936 -5.84 -37.65 4.34
CA ILE A 936 -5.01 -38.72 4.91
C ILE A 936 -5.66 -40.03 4.53
N ILE A 937 -4.95 -40.85 3.76
CA ILE A 937 -5.42 -42.14 3.29
C ILE A 937 -4.58 -43.22 3.96
N ASN A 938 -5.25 -44.12 4.69
CA ASN A 938 -4.63 -45.30 5.28
C ASN A 938 -4.85 -46.50 4.36
N CYS A 939 -3.77 -47.10 3.86
CA CYS A 939 -3.81 -48.29 3.02
C CYS A 939 -2.93 -49.40 3.62
N ASP A 940 -3.23 -50.65 3.27
CA ASP A 940 -2.49 -51.84 3.75
C ASP A 940 -0.99 -51.81 3.36
N LYS A 941 -0.64 -51.10 2.27
CA LYS A 941 0.72 -50.89 1.76
C LYS A 941 1.43 -49.66 2.35
N GLY A 942 0.74 -48.79 3.09
CA GLY A 942 1.34 -47.60 3.70
C GLY A 942 0.41 -46.41 3.94
N ASN A 943 0.86 -45.55 4.86
CA ASN A 943 0.37 -44.21 5.20
C ASN A 943 0.53 -43.14 4.10
N PHE A 944 -0.51 -42.65 3.42
CA PHE A 944 -0.40 -41.54 2.45
C PHE A 944 -1.03 -40.24 2.95
N ILE A 945 -0.29 -39.13 2.81
CA ILE A 945 -0.82 -37.77 3.02
C ILE A 945 -0.86 -37.10 1.65
N ILE A 946 -2.07 -36.83 1.16
CA ILE A 946 -2.30 -36.22 -0.15
C ILE A 946 -2.68 -34.77 0.06
N VAL A 947 -1.89 -33.88 -0.54
CA VAL A 947 -2.13 -32.45 -0.51
C VAL A 947 -2.45 -31.99 -1.93
N ASN A 948 -3.69 -31.61 -2.15
CA ASN A 948 -4.12 -31.06 -3.43
C ASN A 948 -3.72 -29.59 -3.50
N LEU A 949 -2.90 -29.25 -4.51
CA LEU A 949 -2.47 -27.88 -4.77
C LEU A 949 -3.52 -27.17 -5.63
N ASN A 950 -3.87 -25.94 -5.25
CA ASN A 950 -4.83 -25.11 -5.99
C ASN A 950 -4.29 -24.71 -7.37
N GLU A 951 -5.17 -24.29 -8.29
CA GLU A 951 -4.77 -24.01 -9.67
C GLU A 951 -3.68 -22.94 -9.82
N ASN A 952 -3.72 -21.90 -8.98
CA ASN A 952 -2.74 -20.83 -8.95
C ASN A 952 -2.27 -20.65 -7.51
N ILE A 953 -0.96 -20.78 -7.30
CA ILE A 953 -0.34 -20.50 -6.00
C ILE A 953 0.55 -19.28 -6.17
N ALA A 954 0.07 -18.13 -5.67
CA ALA A 954 0.87 -16.92 -5.60
C ALA A 954 2.04 -17.11 -4.62
N TYR A 955 3.15 -16.40 -4.83
CA TYR A 955 4.33 -16.50 -3.97
C TYR A 955 4.03 -16.23 -2.48
N CYS A 956 3.11 -15.30 -2.18
CA CYS A 956 2.69 -14.99 -0.80
C CYS A 956 2.03 -16.18 -0.11
N ALA A 957 1.35 -17.04 -0.87
CA ALA A 957 0.61 -18.17 -0.35
C ALA A 957 1.49 -19.38 -0.05
N VAL A 958 2.64 -19.51 -0.73
CA VAL A 958 3.48 -20.72 -0.64
C VAL A 958 3.93 -21.00 0.78
N GLU A 959 4.27 -19.97 1.55
CA GLU A 959 4.69 -20.14 2.94
C GLU A 959 3.57 -20.77 3.79
N HIS A 960 2.32 -20.34 3.58
CA HIS A 960 1.17 -20.95 4.23
C HIS A 960 0.94 -22.39 3.77
N VAL A 961 1.12 -22.66 2.47
CA VAL A 961 1.03 -24.00 1.90
C VAL A 961 2.05 -24.93 2.55
N CYS A 962 3.32 -24.54 2.54
CA CYS A 962 4.43 -25.28 3.13
C CYS A 962 4.19 -25.53 4.63
N LYS A 963 3.78 -24.50 5.39
CA LYS A 963 3.42 -24.65 6.82
C LYS A 963 2.29 -25.64 7.04
N THR A 964 1.29 -25.65 6.17
CA THR A 964 0.14 -26.58 6.27
C THR A 964 0.56 -28.01 5.97
N VAL A 965 1.38 -28.23 4.93
CA VAL A 965 1.97 -29.52 4.59
C VAL A 965 2.81 -30.07 5.73
N ILE A 966 3.76 -29.28 6.25
CA ILE A 966 4.63 -29.71 7.37
C ILE A 966 3.80 -29.96 8.63
N LYS A 967 2.76 -29.14 8.90
CA LYS A 967 1.87 -29.34 10.06
C LYS A 967 1.08 -30.63 9.94
N ALA A 968 0.59 -30.96 8.75
CA ALA A 968 -0.08 -32.22 8.46
C ALA A 968 0.88 -33.40 8.66
N ALA A 969 2.09 -33.34 8.09
CA ALA A 969 3.11 -34.37 8.25
C ALA A 969 3.52 -34.57 9.73
N SER A 970 3.70 -33.49 10.50
CA SER A 970 4.17 -33.56 11.89
C SER A 970 3.15 -34.12 12.89
N LYS A 971 1.84 -34.09 12.56
CA LYS A 971 0.79 -34.57 13.47
C LYS A 971 0.74 -36.10 13.57
N THR A 972 1.29 -36.81 12.60
CA THR A 972 0.95 -38.22 12.38
C THR A 972 1.98 -39.20 12.92
N GLY A 973 3.10 -38.75 13.49
CA GLY A 973 4.04 -39.56 14.30
C GLY A 973 4.80 -40.70 13.59
N SER A 974 4.33 -41.17 12.43
CA SER A 974 4.89 -42.27 11.63
C SER A 974 5.45 -41.77 10.30
N ALA A 975 6.38 -42.53 9.70
CA ALA A 975 6.93 -42.29 8.36
C ALA A 975 5.83 -42.47 7.29
N MET A 976 5.10 -41.40 6.99
CA MET A 976 4.03 -41.36 6.00
C MET A 976 4.58 -40.81 4.68
N THR A 977 4.18 -41.39 3.55
CA THR A 977 4.54 -40.84 2.24
C THR A 977 3.70 -39.59 1.96
N VAL A 978 4.37 -38.47 1.69
CA VAL A 978 3.70 -37.20 1.36
C VAL A 978 3.57 -37.08 -0.16
N VAL A 979 2.34 -36.96 -0.66
CA VAL A 979 2.03 -36.78 -2.08
C VAL A 979 1.54 -35.35 -2.30
N LEU A 980 2.30 -34.55 -3.05
CA LEU A 980 1.85 -33.23 -3.48
C LEU A 980 1.23 -33.37 -4.87
N ASN A 981 -0.10 -33.23 -4.95
CA ASN A 981 -0.85 -33.32 -6.19
C ASN A 981 -0.94 -31.97 -6.88
N GLY A 982 -0.21 -31.82 -7.99
CA GLY A 982 -0.18 -30.65 -8.86
C GLY A 982 -1.06 -30.77 -10.10
N GLY A 983 -1.98 -31.74 -10.18
CA GLY A 983 -2.83 -31.95 -11.37
C GLY A 983 -3.67 -30.73 -11.74
N SER A 984 -4.12 -29.95 -10.75
CA SER A 984 -4.88 -28.72 -10.97
C SER A 984 -3.97 -27.49 -11.20
N LEU A 985 -2.68 -27.58 -10.87
CA LEU A 985 -1.74 -26.45 -10.86
C LEU A 985 -1.39 -26.00 -12.28
N LYS A 986 -1.80 -24.78 -12.65
CA LYS A 986 -1.58 -24.17 -13.98
C LYS A 986 -0.43 -23.18 -13.97
N LYS A 987 -0.28 -22.39 -12.90
CA LYS A 987 0.76 -21.37 -12.77
C LYS A 987 1.45 -21.42 -11.41
N LEU A 988 2.77 -21.21 -11.44
CA LEU A 988 3.62 -21.12 -10.27
C LEU A 988 4.75 -20.12 -10.59
N ASP A 989 4.90 -19.10 -9.74
CA ASP A 989 5.94 -18.08 -9.89
C ASP A 989 7.31 -18.60 -9.43
N PHE A 990 8.41 -17.93 -9.78
CA PHE A 990 9.75 -18.43 -9.45
C PHE A 990 9.99 -18.50 -7.93
N THR A 991 9.62 -17.44 -7.22
CA THR A 991 9.71 -17.38 -5.74
C THR A 991 8.84 -18.48 -5.09
N ALA A 992 7.65 -18.69 -5.65
CA ALA A 992 6.72 -19.71 -5.18
C ALA A 992 7.33 -21.12 -5.34
N ALA A 993 7.93 -21.40 -6.49
CA ALA A 993 8.57 -22.68 -6.76
C ALA A 993 9.82 -22.91 -5.91
N SER A 994 10.67 -21.90 -5.72
CA SER A 994 11.87 -22.02 -4.89
C SER A 994 11.53 -22.34 -3.42
N ASN A 995 10.53 -21.67 -2.84
CA ASN A 995 10.07 -21.95 -1.49
C ASN A 995 9.40 -23.34 -1.37
N LEU A 996 8.65 -23.76 -2.40
CA LEU A 996 8.04 -25.09 -2.43
C LEU A 996 9.11 -26.18 -2.53
N MET A 997 10.12 -26.03 -3.40
CA MET A 997 11.18 -27.01 -3.62
C MET A 997 12.12 -27.15 -2.41
N SER A 998 12.46 -26.04 -1.76
CA SER A 998 13.21 -26.09 -0.49
C SER A 998 12.44 -26.84 0.60
N THR A 999 11.13 -26.61 0.71
CA THR A 999 10.27 -27.37 1.63
C THR A 999 10.20 -28.86 1.27
N VAL A 1000 10.10 -29.18 -0.02
CA VAL A 1000 10.14 -30.56 -0.51
C VAL A 1000 11.43 -31.26 -0.09
N LYS A 1001 12.57 -30.58 -0.21
CA LYS A 1001 13.89 -31.10 0.19
C LYS A 1001 13.98 -31.33 1.70
N ASP A 1002 13.40 -30.44 2.51
CA ASP A 1002 13.35 -30.59 3.96
C ASP A 1002 12.42 -31.74 4.38
N LEU A 1003 11.28 -31.90 3.72
CA LEU A 1003 10.36 -33.01 3.96
C LEU A 1003 11.00 -34.35 3.57
N ASP A 1004 11.70 -34.40 2.44
CA ASP A 1004 12.37 -35.60 1.93
C ASP A 1004 13.42 -36.18 2.88
N ARG A 1005 14.05 -35.33 3.70
CA ARG A 1005 14.98 -35.78 4.77
C ARG A 1005 14.27 -36.57 5.87
N THR A 1006 12.97 -36.38 6.04
CA THR A 1006 12.19 -36.93 7.16
C THR A 1006 11.14 -37.96 6.73
N ASN A 1007 10.57 -37.81 5.54
CA ASN A 1007 9.50 -38.64 4.99
C ASN A 1007 9.69 -38.81 3.47
N PRO A 1008 9.38 -39.98 2.90
CA PRO A 1008 9.37 -40.15 1.45
C PRO A 1008 8.33 -39.24 0.80
N LEU A 1009 8.69 -38.54 -0.28
CA LEU A 1009 7.83 -37.54 -0.94
C LEU A 1009 7.72 -37.75 -2.45
N VAL A 1010 6.49 -37.58 -2.98
CA VAL A 1010 6.14 -37.73 -4.40
C VAL A 1010 5.47 -36.47 -4.93
N LEU A 1011 5.89 -36.00 -6.11
CA LEU A 1011 5.26 -34.90 -6.84
C LEU A 1011 4.39 -35.46 -7.97
N LEU A 1012 3.07 -35.31 -7.86
CA LEU A 1012 2.09 -35.92 -8.77
C LEU A 1012 1.54 -34.91 -9.79
N ASN A 1013 1.50 -35.30 -11.06
CA ASN A 1013 0.78 -34.60 -12.15
C ASN A 1013 1.15 -33.12 -12.39
N PHE A 1014 2.40 -32.72 -12.16
CA PHE A 1014 2.86 -31.36 -12.49
C PHE A 1014 2.98 -31.16 -14.01
N ASN A 1015 2.41 -30.07 -14.54
CA ASN A 1015 2.57 -29.71 -15.95
C ASN A 1015 4.06 -29.64 -16.37
N ARG A 1016 4.40 -30.01 -17.61
CA ARG A 1016 5.77 -30.06 -18.14
C ARG A 1016 6.55 -28.74 -17.94
N ALA A 1017 5.88 -27.61 -18.13
CA ALA A 1017 6.48 -26.28 -17.92
C ALA A 1017 6.86 -26.07 -16.43
N LEU A 1018 5.98 -26.46 -15.52
CA LEU A 1018 6.19 -26.35 -14.07
C LEU A 1018 7.27 -27.34 -13.59
N LYS A 1019 7.30 -28.56 -14.14
CA LYS A 1019 8.36 -29.53 -13.89
C LYS A 1019 9.73 -28.96 -14.28
N LYS A 1020 9.86 -28.40 -15.49
CA LYS A 1020 11.11 -27.79 -15.96
C LYS A 1020 11.58 -26.66 -15.04
N LEU A 1021 10.64 -25.81 -14.60
CA LEU A 1021 10.92 -24.73 -13.66
C LEU A 1021 11.42 -25.27 -12.30
N CYS A 1022 10.76 -26.29 -11.73
CA CYS A 1022 11.17 -26.90 -10.46
C CYS A 1022 12.55 -27.59 -10.54
N VAL A 1023 12.82 -28.30 -11.64
CA VAL A 1023 14.10 -29.00 -11.85
C VAL A 1023 15.26 -28.00 -12.00
N ASN A 1024 15.04 -26.89 -12.70
CA ASN A 1024 16.05 -25.84 -12.88
C ASN A 1024 16.44 -25.14 -11.56
N ILE A 1025 15.53 -25.08 -10.57
CA ILE A 1025 15.73 -24.31 -9.35
C ILE A 1025 16.62 -25.05 -8.34
N ASP A 1026 16.44 -26.36 -8.14
CA ASP A 1026 17.03 -27.02 -6.95
C ASP A 1026 17.60 -28.44 -7.16
N LEU A 1027 17.90 -28.86 -8.40
CA LEU A 1027 18.51 -30.18 -8.72
C LEU A 1027 17.80 -31.38 -8.05
N VAL A 1028 16.49 -31.27 -7.79
CA VAL A 1028 15.69 -32.42 -7.32
C VAL A 1028 15.66 -33.44 -8.45
N SER A 1029 15.92 -34.72 -8.14
CA SER A 1029 15.99 -35.77 -9.15
C SER A 1029 14.67 -35.86 -9.93
N GLU A 1030 14.74 -35.86 -11.26
CA GLU A 1030 13.54 -35.95 -12.12
C GLU A 1030 12.67 -37.17 -11.82
N SER A 1031 13.25 -38.20 -11.19
CA SER A 1031 12.61 -39.44 -10.76
C SER A 1031 11.49 -39.27 -9.73
N LYS A 1032 11.36 -38.11 -9.08
CA LYS A 1032 10.29 -37.85 -8.08
C LYS A 1032 8.98 -37.33 -8.69
N PHE A 1033 8.99 -36.98 -9.97
CA PHE A 1033 7.81 -36.54 -10.69
C PHE A 1033 7.10 -37.75 -11.30
N ILE A 1034 5.90 -38.05 -10.79
CA ILE A 1034 5.08 -39.18 -11.23
C ILE A 1034 3.83 -38.64 -11.92
N TYR A 1035 3.43 -39.29 -13.02
CA TYR A 1035 2.19 -39.01 -13.73
C TYR A 1035 1.27 -40.23 -13.65
N THR A 1036 0.12 -40.10 -13.00
CA THR A 1036 -0.92 -41.15 -12.97
C THR A 1036 -2.30 -40.58 -13.23
N SER A 1037 -3.16 -41.41 -13.83
CA SER A 1037 -4.54 -41.02 -14.15
C SER A 1037 -5.49 -41.20 -12.96
N SER A 1038 -5.18 -42.14 -12.06
CA SER A 1038 -5.93 -42.37 -10.83
C SER A 1038 -5.05 -42.40 -9.58
N LEU A 1039 -5.64 -42.00 -8.45
CA LEU A 1039 -5.01 -42.08 -7.13
C LEU A 1039 -4.77 -43.54 -6.69
N GLN A 1040 -5.61 -44.47 -7.13
CA GLN A 1040 -5.44 -45.91 -6.87
C GLN A 1040 -4.27 -46.51 -7.64
N GLU A 1041 -3.96 -46.05 -8.86
CA GLU A 1041 -2.74 -46.44 -9.59
C GLU A 1041 -1.45 -46.01 -8.86
N LEU A 1042 -1.47 -44.90 -8.13
CA LEU A 1042 -0.31 -44.42 -7.39
C LEU A 1042 -0.08 -45.19 -6.08
N ILE A 1043 -1.15 -45.71 -5.48
CA ILE A 1043 -1.11 -46.50 -4.24
C ILE A 1043 -0.70 -47.95 -4.51
N ASN A 1044 -1.00 -48.46 -5.71
CA ASN A 1044 -0.72 -49.83 -6.12
C ASN A 1044 0.75 -50.06 -6.49
#